data_AF-A0A7C1V678-F1
#
_entry.id   AF-A0A7C1V678-F1
#
_cell.length_a   1.000
_cell.length_b   1.000
_cell.length_c   1.000
_cell.angle_alpha   90.00
_cell.angle_beta   90.00
_cell.angle_gamma   90.00
#
_symmetry.space_group_name_H-M   'P 1'
#
loop_
_entity.id
_entity.type
_entity.pdbx_description
1 polymer ?
#
loop_
_entity_poly.entity_id
_entity_poly.type
_entity_poly.pdbx_seq_one_letter_code
_entity_poly.pdbx_strand_id
1 'polypeptide(L)'
;MSETAQRWDPATKRIVALSLLVLLVLVLYRFRGVLPPLVLSFLLAFILDPVVDFLEVRLRMSRTNATALVFALVVLTMLTAPVVATPLLVRAGRSLDLDFTQILADVGQFVARPVTLFGLELDLRSVYLQLRQTLDSFLSGVFKGTVNVVVGFASTLFWLVFILISSFYLLRDAERIATWMDSLAPPPFHDDFVRLRQRITEVWHAFLRGQLLMAFLLAVITTTVTTAVGLPHSLELGFLAGVMEFIPNIGPIIAAIPAVAVALFEGSSWLPLSNLWFAVLVLGLYVLIQQVEGNLLLPRVLGRGLNLHPLIVLVAVIGGGNLAGILGMLLAAPTVATVRILGEYIYCRLTDQEPFPEAARPPVTRRSLSRRLWDRVRRLVLAGQWVVRPARLEDRPDVEAICAQIWEGHDYVPEAWEEWLADPYGELSVVERKGRVVGVGKLTRVADREWWLEGLRVDPAYRRLGVARLLQAHQVQLAERFGRGVLRLGTASNNRAVHRNAARDGFHRVAEFLAYSADPLPGPCPLRLLAVDDLQAVWELIEGSPILKAAGGLYEEVAWHWVTLTRERLAAHLSAGEVWGVDIGERLAAVAVVLQDRRTERLLGGYLDGEPDGLIVLVWGLRVLACQRGREVLRLRPPTCPLLQRSIEQAGGTRIWEHGLWIFERPLGSGEGSNDRSNE
;
A
#
# COMPACT_ATOMS: atom_id res chain seq x y z
N MET A 1 -16.06 -44.07 5.13
CA MET A 1 -15.14 -44.37 4.02
C MET A 1 -14.99 -43.11 3.19
N SER A 2 -13.98 -42.28 3.47
CA SER A 2 -13.65 -41.13 2.63
C SER A 2 -12.78 -41.63 1.48
N GLU A 3 -13.33 -41.70 0.27
CA GLU A 3 -12.56 -41.95 -0.94
C GLU A 3 -11.39 -40.95 -1.00
N THR A 4 -10.17 -41.47 -0.89
CA THR A 4 -8.96 -40.69 -1.08
C THR A 4 -8.92 -40.26 -2.54
N ALA A 5 -9.23 -38.98 -2.80
CA ALA A 5 -9.14 -38.39 -4.13
C ALA A 5 -7.78 -38.73 -4.76
N GLN A 6 -7.82 -39.44 -5.88
CA GLN A 6 -6.64 -39.98 -6.56
C GLN A 6 -5.76 -38.80 -7.02
N ARG A 7 -4.60 -38.61 -6.38
CA ARG A 7 -3.69 -37.50 -6.67
C ARG A 7 -3.02 -37.74 -8.02
N TRP A 8 -3.14 -36.79 -8.95
CA TRP A 8 -2.44 -36.86 -10.24
C TRP A 8 -0.92 -36.85 -10.06
N ASP A 9 -0.24 -37.64 -10.89
CA ASP A 9 1.21 -37.65 -11.01
C ASP A 9 1.74 -36.27 -11.51
N PRO A 10 2.95 -35.83 -11.14
CA PRO A 10 3.51 -34.56 -11.59
C PRO A 10 3.58 -34.42 -13.13
N ALA A 11 3.79 -35.51 -13.87
CA ALA A 11 3.78 -35.47 -15.33
C ALA A 11 2.38 -35.09 -15.86
N THR A 12 1.33 -35.71 -15.34
CA THR A 12 -0.06 -35.39 -15.69
C THR A 12 -0.40 -33.94 -15.35
N LYS A 13 0.02 -33.45 -14.17
CA LYS A 13 -0.18 -32.03 -13.79
C LYS A 13 0.49 -31.06 -14.77
N ARG A 14 1.72 -31.36 -15.20
CA ARG A 14 2.45 -30.52 -16.17
C ARG A 14 1.79 -30.53 -17.55
N ILE A 15 1.36 -31.70 -18.03
CA ILE A 15 0.66 -31.83 -19.33
C ILE A 15 -0.66 -31.04 -19.29
N VAL A 16 -1.45 -31.20 -18.23
CA VAL A 16 -2.72 -30.47 -18.10
C VAL A 16 -2.47 -28.96 -18.00
N ALA A 17 -1.50 -28.52 -17.19
CA ALA A 17 -1.15 -27.11 -17.08
C ALA A 17 -0.69 -26.52 -18.43
N LEU A 18 0.13 -27.24 -19.19
CA LEU A 18 0.59 -26.81 -20.51
C LEU A 18 -0.56 -26.78 -21.51
N SER A 19 -1.44 -27.78 -21.52
CA SER A 19 -2.62 -27.82 -22.39
C SER A 19 -3.59 -26.66 -22.07
N LEU A 20 -3.81 -26.36 -20.79
CA LEU A 20 -4.62 -25.21 -20.36
C LEU A 20 -3.97 -23.89 -20.78
N LEU A 21 -2.65 -23.77 -20.69
CA LEU A 21 -1.92 -22.58 -21.15
C LEU A 21 -2.05 -22.40 -22.68
N VAL A 22 -1.88 -23.47 -23.46
CA VAL A 22 -2.04 -23.44 -24.93
C VAL A 22 -3.47 -23.08 -25.31
N LEU A 23 -4.47 -23.67 -24.63
CA LEU A 23 -5.88 -23.33 -24.83
C LEU A 23 -6.15 -21.85 -24.52
N LEU A 24 -5.63 -21.34 -23.42
CA LEU A 24 -5.75 -19.92 -23.05
C LEU A 24 -5.17 -19.02 -24.13
N VAL A 25 -3.96 -19.31 -24.62
CA VAL A 25 -3.32 -18.54 -25.70
C VAL A 25 -4.15 -18.59 -26.99
N LEU A 26 -4.68 -19.76 -27.35
CA LEU A 26 -5.52 -19.92 -28.55
C LEU A 26 -6.82 -19.12 -28.45
N VAL A 27 -7.48 -19.14 -27.28
CA VAL A 27 -8.67 -18.33 -27.00
C VAL A 27 -8.34 -16.84 -27.11
N LEU A 28 -7.27 -16.37 -26.46
CA LEU A 28 -6.85 -14.97 -26.57
C LEU A 28 -6.55 -14.54 -28.00
N TYR A 29 -5.89 -15.41 -28.79
CA TYR A 29 -5.63 -15.16 -30.21
C TYR A 29 -6.93 -15.09 -31.02
N ARG A 30 -7.87 -16.01 -30.79
CA ARG A 30 -9.15 -16.09 -31.51
C ARG A 30 -10.07 -14.91 -31.21
N PHE A 31 -10.00 -14.36 -29.99
CA PHE A 31 -10.81 -13.24 -29.51
C PHE A 31 -10.03 -11.93 -29.40
N ARG A 32 -8.87 -11.81 -30.06
CA ARG A 32 -8.01 -10.62 -30.00
C ARG A 32 -8.71 -9.30 -30.34
N GLY A 33 -9.78 -9.34 -31.14
CA GLY A 33 -10.57 -8.14 -31.48
C GLY A 33 -11.35 -7.55 -30.30
N VAL A 34 -11.65 -8.33 -29.26
CA VAL A 34 -12.37 -7.89 -28.05
C VAL A 34 -11.40 -7.41 -26.96
N LEU A 35 -10.11 -7.74 -27.06
CA LEU A 35 -9.11 -7.36 -26.06
C LEU A 35 -8.93 -5.84 -25.93
N PRO A 36 -8.81 -5.04 -27.02
CA PRO A 36 -8.68 -3.59 -26.89
C PRO A 36 -9.82 -2.91 -26.10
N PRO A 37 -11.12 -3.13 -26.41
CA PRO A 37 -12.20 -2.53 -25.63
C PRO A 37 -12.27 -3.08 -24.20
N LEU A 38 -11.93 -4.36 -23.96
CA LEU A 38 -11.85 -4.90 -22.60
C LEU A 38 -10.74 -4.24 -21.77
N VAL A 39 -9.56 -4.04 -22.36
CA VAL A 39 -8.43 -3.33 -21.73
C VAL A 39 -8.79 -1.87 -21.44
N LEU A 40 -9.46 -1.20 -22.37
CA LEU A 40 -10.01 0.15 -22.15
C LEU A 40 -11.04 0.18 -21.00
N SER A 41 -11.87 -0.85 -20.89
CA SER A 41 -12.85 -0.98 -19.79
C SER A 41 -12.15 -1.10 -18.43
N PHE A 42 -11.10 -1.92 -18.37
CA PHE A 42 -10.27 -2.10 -17.19
C PHE A 42 -9.53 -0.81 -16.82
N LEU A 43 -8.95 -0.13 -17.81
CA LEU A 43 -8.27 1.15 -17.63
C LEU A 43 -9.21 2.21 -17.07
N LEU A 44 -10.40 2.35 -17.66
CA LEU A 44 -11.43 3.28 -17.20
C LEU A 44 -11.88 2.94 -15.78
N ALA A 45 -12.06 1.64 -15.46
CA ALA A 45 -12.44 1.21 -14.12
C ALA A 45 -11.37 1.61 -13.09
N PHE A 46 -10.10 1.35 -13.40
CA PHE A 46 -8.97 1.73 -12.55
C PHE A 46 -8.85 3.25 -12.34
N ILE A 47 -9.10 4.04 -13.38
CA ILE A 47 -9.05 5.51 -13.29
C ILE A 47 -10.17 6.04 -12.39
N LEU A 48 -11.35 5.44 -12.44
CA LEU A 48 -12.53 5.87 -11.70
C LEU A 48 -12.59 5.30 -10.26
N ASP A 49 -11.87 4.22 -9.96
CA ASP A 49 -11.85 3.56 -8.65
C ASP A 49 -11.58 4.52 -7.48
N PRO A 50 -10.56 5.41 -7.51
CA PRO A 50 -10.33 6.36 -6.42
C PRO A 50 -11.49 7.35 -6.20
N VAL A 51 -12.26 7.65 -7.25
CA VAL A 51 -13.43 8.54 -7.18
C VAL A 51 -14.59 7.80 -6.52
N VAL A 52 -14.82 6.53 -6.88
CA VAL A 52 -15.83 5.69 -6.25
C VAL A 52 -15.51 5.46 -4.77
N ASP A 53 -14.27 5.09 -4.45
CA ASP A 53 -13.80 4.93 -3.05
C ASP A 53 -13.97 6.22 -2.24
N PHE A 54 -13.71 7.38 -2.85
CA PHE A 54 -13.91 8.67 -2.20
C PHE A 54 -15.38 8.91 -1.87
N LEU A 55 -16.30 8.64 -2.80
CA LEU A 55 -17.74 8.79 -2.58
C LEU A 55 -18.27 7.77 -1.57
N GLU A 56 -17.81 6.52 -1.62
CA GLU A 56 -18.15 5.47 -0.65
C GLU A 56 -17.76 5.88 0.77
N VAL A 57 -16.52 6.30 0.98
CA VAL A 57 -16.01 6.66 2.32
C VAL A 57 -16.58 7.99 2.83
N ARG A 58 -16.72 9.01 1.96
CA ARG A 58 -17.11 10.36 2.39
C ARG A 58 -18.61 10.57 2.44
N LEU A 59 -19.36 10.01 1.50
CA LEU A 59 -20.81 10.16 1.41
C LEU A 59 -21.56 8.94 1.95
N ARG A 60 -20.85 7.90 2.40
CA ARG A 60 -21.41 6.64 2.95
C ARG A 60 -22.38 5.96 1.97
N MET A 61 -22.11 6.08 0.68
CA MET A 61 -22.90 5.41 -0.37
C MET A 61 -22.44 3.97 -0.54
N SER A 62 -23.36 3.05 -0.88
CA SER A 62 -22.96 1.70 -1.29
C SER A 62 -22.12 1.76 -2.58
N ARG A 63 -21.14 0.85 -2.71
CA ARG A 63 -20.23 0.79 -3.88
C ARG A 63 -20.97 0.81 -5.22
N THR A 64 -22.12 0.12 -5.30
CA THR A 64 -22.99 0.14 -6.50
C THR A 64 -23.54 1.53 -6.81
N ASN A 65 -24.05 2.25 -5.81
CA ASN A 65 -24.63 3.58 -6.01
C ASN A 65 -23.55 4.62 -6.34
N ALA A 66 -22.39 4.54 -5.68
CA ALA A 66 -21.24 5.38 -5.99
C ALA A 66 -20.75 5.13 -7.43
N THR A 67 -20.64 3.87 -7.84
CA THR A 67 -20.28 3.50 -9.22
C THR A 67 -21.31 4.01 -10.23
N ALA A 68 -22.61 3.83 -9.97
CA ALA A 68 -23.67 4.32 -10.84
C ALA A 68 -23.66 5.84 -11.00
N LEU A 69 -23.44 6.59 -9.92
CA LEU A 69 -23.31 8.04 -9.96
C LEU A 69 -22.11 8.49 -10.79
N VAL A 70 -20.94 7.87 -10.58
CA VAL A 70 -19.72 8.19 -11.35
C VAL A 70 -19.93 7.90 -12.83
N PHE A 71 -20.51 6.75 -13.19
CA PHE A 71 -20.79 6.44 -14.60
C PHE A 71 -21.86 7.35 -15.21
N ALA A 72 -22.87 7.77 -14.45
CA ALA A 72 -23.84 8.76 -14.91
C ALA A 72 -23.15 10.10 -15.23
N LEU A 73 -22.20 10.53 -14.38
CA LEU A 73 -21.38 11.72 -14.64
C LEU A 73 -20.45 11.54 -15.86
N VAL A 74 -19.86 10.35 -16.04
CA VAL A 74 -19.04 10.04 -17.23
C VAL A 74 -19.88 10.11 -18.50
N VAL A 75 -21.07 9.49 -18.51
CA VAL A 75 -22.00 9.55 -19.65
C VAL A 75 -22.43 10.99 -19.91
N LEU A 76 -22.81 11.73 -18.87
CA LEU A 76 -23.17 13.15 -18.98
C LEU A 76 -22.01 13.97 -19.58
N THR A 77 -20.78 13.71 -19.13
CA THR A 77 -19.58 14.36 -19.65
C THR A 77 -19.34 13.97 -21.11
N MET A 78 -19.50 12.70 -21.49
CA MET A 78 -19.35 12.26 -22.88
C MET A 78 -20.40 12.86 -23.82
N LEU A 79 -21.62 13.11 -23.34
CA LEU A 79 -22.68 13.74 -24.14
C LEU A 79 -22.47 15.26 -24.28
N THR A 80 -21.96 15.92 -23.24
CA THR A 80 -21.81 17.39 -23.19
C THR A 80 -20.44 17.87 -23.68
N ALA A 81 -19.37 17.11 -23.47
CA ALA A 81 -18.01 17.49 -23.86
C ALA A 81 -17.87 17.77 -25.36
N PRO A 82 -18.45 16.99 -26.30
CA PRO A 82 -18.40 17.35 -27.72
C PRO A 82 -19.09 18.67 -28.02
N VAL A 83 -20.20 19.00 -27.35
CA VAL A 83 -20.91 20.27 -27.55
C VAL A 83 -20.05 21.46 -27.15
N VAL A 84 -19.25 21.32 -26.09
CA VAL A 84 -18.34 22.36 -25.59
C VAL A 84 -17.01 22.38 -26.34
N ALA A 85 -16.45 21.20 -26.63
CA ALA A 85 -15.12 21.05 -27.23
C ALA A 85 -15.14 21.26 -28.75
N THR A 86 -16.20 20.87 -29.47
CA THR A 86 -16.29 21.06 -30.92
C THR A 86 -16.11 22.53 -31.32
N PRO A 87 -16.79 23.53 -30.72
CA PRO A 87 -16.55 24.93 -31.10
C PRO A 87 -15.14 25.40 -30.74
N LEU A 88 -14.51 24.88 -29.66
CA LEU A 88 -13.12 25.18 -29.33
C LEU A 88 -12.15 24.59 -30.36
N LEU A 89 -12.35 23.33 -30.75
CA LEU A 89 -11.55 22.64 -31.76
C LEU A 89 -11.76 23.20 -33.16
N VAL A 90 -12.98 23.59 -33.50
CA VAL A 90 -13.30 24.25 -34.78
C VAL A 90 -12.75 25.67 -34.80
N ARG A 91 -12.77 26.41 -33.69
CA ARG A 91 -12.12 27.72 -33.62
C ARG A 91 -10.61 27.59 -33.71
N ALA A 92 -9.99 26.67 -32.99
CA ALA A 92 -8.57 26.36 -33.12
C ALA A 92 -8.23 25.92 -34.56
N GLY A 93 -9.04 25.05 -35.17
CA GLY A 93 -8.86 24.59 -36.54
C GLY A 93 -9.10 25.65 -37.62
N ARG A 94 -9.97 26.64 -37.35
CA ARG A 94 -10.27 27.76 -38.26
C ARG A 94 -9.41 29.01 -38.01
N SER A 95 -8.86 29.19 -36.82
CA SER A 95 -7.75 30.15 -36.64
C SER A 95 -6.47 29.61 -37.27
N LEU A 96 -6.34 28.28 -37.29
CA LEU A 96 -5.44 27.53 -38.16
C LEU A 96 -5.93 27.41 -39.62
N ASP A 97 -6.72 28.36 -40.17
CA ASP A 97 -6.97 28.50 -41.63
C ASP A 97 -5.70 29.02 -42.36
N LEU A 98 -4.60 28.47 -41.89
CA LEU A 98 -3.28 28.36 -42.43
C LEU A 98 -3.42 27.36 -43.56
N ASP A 99 -3.33 27.85 -44.80
CA ASP A 99 -3.23 26.97 -45.95
C ASP A 99 -1.91 26.19 -45.81
N PHE A 100 -1.96 25.03 -45.15
CA PHE A 100 -0.80 24.20 -44.84
C PHE A 100 0.00 23.89 -46.11
N THR A 101 -0.69 23.84 -47.25
CA THR A 101 -0.12 23.72 -48.58
C THR A 101 0.76 24.92 -48.94
N GLN A 102 0.28 26.14 -48.68
CA GLN A 102 1.00 27.39 -48.90
C GLN A 102 2.13 27.59 -47.88
N ILE A 103 1.94 27.16 -46.64
CA ILE A 103 2.96 27.19 -45.57
C ILE A 103 4.11 26.25 -45.85
N LEU A 104 3.80 25.03 -46.28
CA LEU A 104 4.81 24.09 -46.74
C LEU A 104 5.54 24.66 -47.96
N ALA A 105 4.86 25.40 -48.85
CA ALA A 105 5.50 26.08 -49.97
C ALA A 105 6.43 27.22 -49.51
N ASP A 106 6.01 28.06 -48.56
CA ASP A 106 6.76 29.21 -48.04
C ASP A 106 7.97 28.77 -47.20
N VAL A 107 7.81 27.77 -46.34
CA VAL A 107 8.92 27.13 -45.62
C VAL A 107 9.86 26.45 -46.61
N GLY A 108 9.33 25.82 -47.66
CA GLY A 108 10.12 25.22 -48.74
C GLY A 108 10.96 26.26 -49.49
N GLN A 109 10.41 27.45 -49.77
CA GLN A 109 11.15 28.56 -50.38
C GLN A 109 12.18 29.18 -49.43
N PHE A 110 11.89 29.25 -48.14
CA PHE A 110 12.81 29.78 -47.13
C PHE A 110 14.00 28.82 -46.90
N VAL A 111 13.73 27.52 -46.82
CA VAL A 111 14.72 26.44 -46.66
C VAL A 111 15.54 26.21 -47.94
N ALA A 112 15.02 26.60 -49.10
CA ALA A 112 15.76 26.58 -50.36
C ALA A 112 16.89 27.64 -50.40
N ARG A 113 16.93 28.58 -49.44
CA ARG A 113 18.07 29.50 -49.28
C ARG A 113 19.07 28.86 -48.31
N PRO A 114 20.34 28.65 -48.71
CA PRO A 114 21.35 28.09 -47.80
C PRO A 114 21.53 29.04 -46.61
N VAL A 115 21.32 28.53 -45.40
CA VAL A 115 21.57 29.26 -44.17
C VAL A 115 23.05 29.08 -43.84
N THR A 116 23.84 30.13 -44.07
CA THR A 116 25.25 30.16 -43.68
C THR A 116 25.36 30.55 -42.21
N LEU A 117 25.59 29.56 -41.34
CA LEU A 117 25.95 29.81 -39.94
C LEU A 117 27.44 29.52 -39.77
N PHE A 118 28.23 30.53 -39.38
CA PHE A 118 29.69 30.39 -39.15
C PHE A 118 30.47 29.76 -40.33
N GLY A 119 30.05 30.02 -41.58
CA GLY A 119 30.74 29.52 -42.79
C GLY A 119 30.42 28.07 -43.18
N LEU A 120 29.49 27.40 -42.50
CA LEU A 120 28.95 26.09 -42.88
C LEU A 120 27.60 26.27 -43.58
N GLU A 121 27.48 25.76 -44.81
CA GLU A 121 26.21 25.69 -45.54
C GLU A 121 25.42 24.47 -45.03
N LEU A 122 24.34 24.71 -44.28
CA LEU A 122 23.44 23.66 -43.82
C LEU A 122 22.32 23.46 -44.85
N ASP A 123 22.33 22.31 -45.53
CA ASP A 123 21.24 21.91 -46.44
C ASP A 123 20.04 21.38 -45.63
N LEU A 124 19.11 22.28 -45.36
CA LEU A 124 17.88 22.00 -44.61
C LEU A 124 16.79 21.35 -45.47
N ARG A 125 17.02 21.14 -46.79
CA ARG A 125 16.02 20.62 -47.72
C ARG A 125 15.59 19.20 -47.42
N SER A 126 16.53 18.36 -47.00
CA SER A 126 16.26 16.96 -46.60
C SER A 126 15.39 16.87 -45.34
N VAL A 127 15.64 17.75 -44.36
CA VAL A 127 14.86 17.88 -43.13
C VAL A 127 13.44 18.37 -43.44
N TYR A 128 13.30 19.34 -44.33
CA TYR A 128 12.00 19.84 -44.80
C TYR A 128 11.16 18.74 -45.48
N LEU A 129 11.77 17.94 -46.37
CA LEU A 129 11.06 16.86 -47.06
C LEU A 129 10.56 15.78 -46.09
N GLN A 130 11.38 15.40 -45.10
CA GLN A 130 10.98 14.44 -44.07
C GLN A 130 9.88 14.99 -43.16
N LEU A 131 10.02 16.24 -42.71
CA LEU A 131 9.01 16.90 -41.87
C LEU A 131 7.65 16.99 -42.59
N ARG A 132 7.65 17.35 -43.88
CA ARG A 132 6.45 17.37 -44.73
C ARG A 132 5.78 16.00 -44.82
N GLN A 133 6.55 14.94 -45.08
CA GLN A 133 6.02 13.57 -45.14
C GLN A 133 5.42 13.10 -43.81
N THR A 134 6.08 13.41 -42.69
CA THR A 134 5.58 13.07 -41.35
C THR A 134 4.30 13.85 -41.00
N LEU A 135 4.21 15.13 -41.39
CA LEU A 135 3.01 15.94 -41.22
C LEU A 135 1.85 15.45 -42.09
N ASP A 136 2.09 15.17 -43.38
CA ASP A 136 1.05 14.66 -44.29
C ASP A 136 0.52 13.29 -43.84
N SER A 137 1.40 12.40 -43.37
CA SER A 137 0.99 11.10 -42.84
C SER A 137 0.20 11.22 -41.52
N PHE A 138 0.57 12.15 -40.64
CA PHE A 138 -0.17 12.43 -39.42
C PHE A 138 -1.55 13.06 -39.69
N LEU A 139 -1.60 14.13 -40.50
CA LEU A 139 -2.85 14.82 -40.86
C LEU A 139 -3.79 13.88 -41.61
N SER A 140 -3.30 13.15 -42.61
CA SER A 140 -4.12 12.16 -43.30
C SER A 140 -4.57 11.03 -42.38
N GLY A 141 -3.78 10.63 -41.37
CA GLY A 141 -4.18 9.68 -40.33
C GLY A 141 -5.30 10.20 -39.43
N VAL A 142 -5.21 11.45 -38.98
CA VAL A 142 -6.23 12.12 -38.14
C VAL A 142 -7.52 12.38 -38.92
N PHE A 143 -7.43 12.89 -40.15
CA PHE A 143 -8.59 13.16 -41.01
C PHE A 143 -9.26 11.88 -41.52
N LYS A 144 -8.50 10.88 -41.97
CA LYS A 144 -9.07 9.56 -42.35
C LYS A 144 -9.62 8.83 -41.12
N GLY A 145 -9.00 8.99 -39.95
CA GLY A 145 -9.52 8.50 -38.67
C GLY A 145 -10.89 9.11 -38.33
N THR A 146 -11.07 10.41 -38.59
CA THR A 146 -12.33 11.13 -38.35
C THR A 146 -13.44 10.73 -39.35
N VAL A 147 -13.09 10.51 -40.62
CA VAL A 147 -14.06 10.08 -41.66
C VAL A 147 -14.50 8.61 -41.49
N ASN A 148 -13.61 7.72 -40.99
CA ASN A 148 -13.98 6.34 -40.68
C ASN A 148 -14.88 6.19 -39.44
N VAL A 149 -14.92 7.17 -38.53
CA VAL A 149 -15.83 7.19 -37.37
C VAL A 149 -17.30 7.34 -37.82
N VAL A 150 -17.55 7.99 -38.94
CA VAL A 150 -18.92 8.23 -39.46
C VAL A 150 -19.47 7.00 -40.19
N VAL A 151 -18.64 6.22 -40.90
CA VAL A 151 -19.06 5.01 -41.63
C VAL A 151 -19.31 3.81 -40.68
N GLY A 152 -18.85 3.89 -39.43
CA GLY A 152 -19.01 2.85 -38.40
C GLY A 152 -19.73 3.32 -37.13
N PHE A 153 -20.71 4.23 -37.23
CA PHE A 153 -21.39 4.78 -36.04
C PHE A 153 -22.01 3.68 -35.15
N ALA A 154 -22.65 2.67 -35.74
CA ALA A 154 -23.25 1.57 -35.01
C ALA A 154 -22.20 0.68 -34.30
N SER A 155 -21.06 0.39 -34.94
CA SER A 155 -19.98 -0.40 -34.34
C SER A 155 -19.22 0.39 -33.26
N THR A 156 -19.03 1.69 -33.46
CA THR A 156 -18.41 2.59 -32.48
C THR A 156 -19.29 2.73 -31.25
N LEU A 157 -20.61 2.93 -31.44
CA LEU A 157 -21.57 3.01 -30.34
C LEU A 157 -21.64 1.69 -29.58
N PHE A 158 -21.65 0.55 -30.28
CA PHE A 158 -21.60 -0.78 -29.65
C PHE A 158 -20.36 -0.93 -28.76
N TRP A 159 -19.16 -0.63 -29.27
CA TRP A 159 -17.92 -0.77 -28.49
C TRP A 159 -17.85 0.23 -27.33
N LEU A 160 -18.36 1.44 -27.51
CA LEU A 160 -18.43 2.44 -26.46
C LEU A 160 -19.37 1.99 -25.33
N VAL A 161 -20.56 1.51 -25.67
CA VAL A 161 -21.52 0.94 -24.70
C VAL A 161 -20.91 -0.28 -24.02
N PHE A 162 -20.25 -1.16 -24.77
CA PHE A 162 -19.52 -2.31 -24.23
C PHE A 162 -18.46 -1.86 -23.23
N ILE A 163 -17.62 -0.87 -23.57
CA ILE A 163 -16.59 -0.34 -22.67
C ILE A 163 -17.21 0.19 -21.38
N LEU A 164 -18.28 0.99 -21.48
CA LEU A 164 -18.94 1.57 -20.32
C LEU A 164 -19.56 0.50 -19.42
N ILE A 165 -20.29 -0.45 -19.99
CA ILE A 165 -20.94 -1.53 -19.24
C ILE A 165 -19.89 -2.45 -18.60
N SER A 166 -18.89 -2.89 -19.36
CA SER A 166 -17.81 -3.72 -18.85
C SER A 166 -17.04 -3.02 -17.73
N SER A 167 -16.72 -1.74 -17.91
CA SER A 167 -16.03 -0.95 -16.90
C SER A 167 -16.87 -0.77 -15.63
N PHE A 168 -18.18 -0.54 -15.77
CA PHE A 168 -19.12 -0.47 -14.65
C PHE A 168 -19.10 -1.76 -13.82
N TYR A 169 -19.23 -2.93 -14.46
CA TYR A 169 -19.20 -4.20 -13.74
C TYR A 169 -17.82 -4.51 -13.13
N LEU A 170 -16.73 -4.24 -13.85
CA LEU A 170 -15.37 -4.40 -13.33
C LEU A 170 -15.13 -3.55 -12.08
N LEU A 171 -15.63 -2.31 -12.07
CA LEU A 171 -15.46 -1.40 -10.93
C LEU A 171 -16.36 -1.77 -9.75
N ARG A 172 -17.63 -2.07 -10.04
CA ARG A 172 -18.62 -2.48 -9.01
C ARG A 172 -18.17 -3.75 -8.29
N ASP A 173 -17.73 -4.76 -9.04
CA ASP A 173 -17.42 -6.09 -8.52
C ASP A 173 -15.91 -6.29 -8.29
N ALA A 174 -15.11 -5.21 -8.25
CA ALA A 174 -13.64 -5.27 -8.16
C ALA A 174 -13.13 -6.12 -6.99
N GLU A 175 -13.71 -5.97 -5.79
CA GLU A 175 -13.34 -6.78 -4.61
C GLU A 175 -13.69 -8.26 -4.81
N ARG A 176 -14.87 -8.54 -5.39
CA ARG A 176 -15.31 -9.91 -5.65
C ARG A 176 -14.41 -10.60 -6.68
N ILE A 177 -14.02 -9.88 -7.72
CA ILE A 177 -13.08 -10.35 -8.75
C ILE A 177 -11.71 -10.62 -8.11
N ALA A 178 -11.23 -9.74 -7.23
CA ALA A 178 -9.96 -9.93 -6.54
C ALA A 178 -9.97 -11.19 -5.65
N THR A 179 -11.02 -11.39 -4.84
CA THR A 179 -11.15 -12.58 -3.98
C THR A 179 -11.29 -13.87 -4.81
N TRP A 180 -12.01 -13.81 -5.93
CA TRP A 180 -12.10 -14.94 -6.86
C TRP A 180 -10.74 -15.27 -7.48
N MET A 181 -9.97 -14.27 -7.93
CA MET A 181 -8.62 -14.47 -8.44
C MET A 181 -7.70 -15.09 -7.39
N ASP A 182 -7.76 -14.60 -6.15
CA ASP A 182 -6.97 -15.12 -5.03
C ASP A 182 -7.31 -16.60 -4.75
N SER A 183 -8.58 -17.00 -4.92
CA SER A 183 -9.02 -18.39 -4.76
C SER A 183 -8.53 -19.37 -5.85
N LEU A 184 -8.08 -18.86 -7.00
CA LEU A 184 -7.49 -19.69 -8.07
C LEU A 184 -6.06 -20.13 -7.75
N ALA A 185 -5.42 -19.51 -6.75
CA ALA A 185 -4.05 -19.81 -6.39
C ALA A 185 -3.94 -21.18 -5.70
N PRO A 186 -2.98 -22.05 -6.11
CA PRO A 186 -2.72 -23.29 -5.39
C PRO A 186 -2.30 -23.00 -3.94
N PRO A 187 -2.71 -23.83 -2.94
CA PRO A 187 -2.39 -23.59 -1.52
C PRO A 187 -0.92 -23.25 -1.20
N PRO A 188 0.11 -23.92 -1.78
CA PRO A 188 1.50 -23.60 -1.46
C PRO A 188 2.00 -22.25 -2.02
N PHE A 189 1.26 -21.63 -2.94
CA PHE A 189 1.64 -20.37 -3.59
C PHE A 189 0.61 -19.25 -3.37
N HIS A 190 -0.38 -19.46 -2.50
CA HIS A 190 -1.46 -18.52 -2.28
C HIS A 190 -0.93 -17.15 -1.82
N ASP A 191 -0.05 -17.12 -0.82
CA ASP A 191 0.51 -15.88 -0.30
C ASP A 191 1.38 -15.14 -1.33
N ASP A 192 2.15 -15.88 -2.13
CA ASP A 192 2.95 -15.32 -3.22
C ASP A 192 2.05 -14.70 -4.30
N PHE A 193 0.97 -15.39 -4.68
CA PHE A 193 0.02 -14.91 -5.68
C PHE A 193 -0.66 -13.62 -5.22
N VAL A 194 -1.15 -13.58 -3.98
CA VAL A 194 -1.78 -12.39 -3.39
C VAL A 194 -0.80 -11.22 -3.35
N ARG A 195 0.45 -11.45 -2.92
CA ARG A 195 1.50 -10.42 -2.87
C ARG A 195 1.87 -9.92 -4.27
N LEU A 196 1.98 -10.82 -5.24
CA LEU A 196 2.29 -10.50 -6.63
C LEU A 196 1.19 -9.65 -7.26
N ARG A 197 -0.07 -10.08 -7.09
CA ARG A 197 -1.26 -9.32 -7.51
C ARG A 197 -1.24 -7.92 -6.91
N GLN A 198 -1.06 -7.81 -5.58
CA GLN A 198 -1.02 -6.52 -4.90
C GLN A 198 0.08 -5.59 -5.43
N ARG A 199 1.30 -6.10 -5.62
CA ARG A 199 2.41 -5.30 -6.21
C ARG A 199 2.09 -4.81 -7.63
N ILE A 200 1.52 -5.68 -8.46
CA ILE A 200 1.09 -5.31 -9.82
C ILE A 200 0.02 -4.22 -9.72
N THR A 201 -1.05 -4.43 -8.94
CA THR A 201 -2.10 -3.42 -8.72
C THR A 201 -1.54 -2.08 -8.24
N GLU A 202 -0.59 -2.08 -7.30
CA GLU A 202 0.07 -0.86 -6.82
C GLU A 202 0.81 -0.10 -7.93
N VAL A 203 1.54 -0.81 -8.79
CA VAL A 203 2.21 -0.22 -9.96
C VAL A 203 1.20 0.42 -10.92
N TRP A 204 0.12 -0.29 -11.24
CA TRP A 204 -0.93 0.22 -12.11
C TRP A 204 -1.63 1.45 -11.51
N HIS A 205 -2.00 1.42 -10.23
CA HIS A 205 -2.61 2.59 -9.57
C HIS A 205 -1.63 3.77 -9.50
N ALA A 206 -0.35 3.53 -9.23
CA ALA A 206 0.66 4.60 -9.17
C ALA A 206 0.90 5.23 -10.55
N PHE A 207 1.04 4.40 -11.59
CA PHE A 207 1.21 4.87 -12.96
C PHE A 207 0.03 5.70 -13.43
N LEU A 208 -1.21 5.19 -13.33
CA LEU A 208 -2.39 5.88 -13.85
C LEU A 208 -2.65 7.21 -13.13
N ARG A 209 -2.52 7.25 -11.80
CA ARG A 209 -2.64 8.49 -11.02
C ARG A 209 -1.53 9.48 -11.36
N GLY A 210 -0.30 8.99 -11.52
CA GLY A 210 0.81 9.82 -11.94
C GLY A 210 0.60 10.40 -13.33
N GLN A 211 0.14 9.59 -14.29
CA GLN A 211 -0.11 10.02 -15.66
C GLN A 211 -1.22 11.07 -15.75
N LEU A 212 -2.32 10.89 -15.02
CA LEU A 212 -3.39 11.89 -14.92
C LEU A 212 -2.90 13.21 -14.32
N LEU A 213 -2.07 13.13 -13.28
CA LEU A 213 -1.46 14.31 -12.68
C LEU A 213 -0.47 15.00 -13.63
N MET A 214 0.35 14.24 -14.36
CA MET A 214 1.25 14.78 -15.39
C MET A 214 0.45 15.49 -16.48
N ALA A 215 -0.55 14.84 -17.06
CA ALA A 215 -1.42 15.43 -18.08
C ALA A 215 -2.04 16.76 -17.61
N PHE A 216 -2.53 16.80 -16.37
CA PHE A 216 -3.07 18.03 -15.78
C PHE A 216 -1.99 19.11 -15.57
N LEU A 217 -0.83 18.75 -15.00
CA LEU A 217 0.26 19.68 -14.77
C LEU A 217 0.80 20.26 -16.08
N LEU A 218 0.97 19.43 -17.11
CA LEU A 218 1.47 19.85 -18.40
C LEU A 218 0.47 20.74 -19.12
N ALA A 219 -0.84 20.46 -19.00
CA ALA A 219 -1.86 21.36 -19.51
C ALA A 219 -1.77 22.75 -18.85
N VAL A 220 -1.72 22.79 -17.52
CA VAL A 220 -1.66 24.04 -16.76
C VAL A 220 -0.37 24.81 -17.01
N ILE A 221 0.78 24.14 -16.97
CA ILE A 221 2.10 24.77 -17.21
C ILE A 221 2.17 25.30 -18.63
N THR A 222 1.80 24.50 -19.62
CA THR A 222 1.86 24.91 -21.03
C THR A 222 0.93 26.09 -21.28
N THR A 223 -0.32 26.03 -20.82
CA THR A 223 -1.23 27.19 -20.92
C THR A 223 -0.64 28.42 -20.23
N THR A 224 -0.19 28.31 -18.98
CA THR A 224 0.33 29.48 -18.23
C THR A 224 1.54 30.10 -18.91
N VAL A 225 2.51 29.29 -19.33
CA VAL A 225 3.75 29.75 -19.97
C VAL A 225 3.47 30.37 -21.35
N THR A 226 2.64 29.71 -22.16
CA THR A 226 2.32 30.20 -23.51
C THR A 226 1.41 31.43 -23.45
N THR A 227 0.46 31.48 -22.52
CA THR A 227 -0.31 32.69 -22.22
C THR A 227 0.63 33.80 -21.79
N ALA A 228 1.61 33.58 -20.91
CA ALA A 228 2.51 34.64 -20.44
C ALA A 228 3.33 35.32 -21.56
N VAL A 229 3.64 34.60 -22.64
CA VAL A 229 4.31 35.16 -23.83
C VAL A 229 3.35 35.64 -24.92
N GLY A 230 2.05 35.65 -24.64
CA GLY A 230 1.02 36.17 -25.55
C GLY A 230 0.72 35.25 -26.73
N LEU A 231 0.93 33.94 -26.60
CA LEU A 231 0.56 32.99 -27.65
C LEU A 231 -0.98 32.90 -27.77
N PRO A 232 -1.56 33.17 -28.95
CA PRO A 232 -2.96 32.91 -29.22
C PRO A 232 -3.32 31.45 -28.95
N HIS A 233 -4.56 31.21 -28.53
CA HIS A 233 -5.07 29.84 -28.29
C HIS A 233 -4.28 29.01 -27.25
N SER A 234 -3.64 29.67 -26.29
CA SER A 234 -2.81 29.02 -25.26
C SER A 234 -3.57 28.03 -24.37
N LEU A 235 -4.87 28.23 -24.15
CA LEU A 235 -5.71 27.29 -23.40
C LEU A 235 -5.92 25.99 -24.20
N GLU A 236 -6.26 26.12 -25.48
CA GLU A 236 -6.49 25.01 -26.39
C GLU A 236 -5.20 24.21 -26.63
N LEU A 237 -4.08 24.90 -26.84
CA LEU A 237 -2.76 24.31 -27.02
C LEU A 237 -2.24 23.63 -25.75
N GLY A 238 -2.48 24.21 -24.57
CA GLY A 238 -2.15 23.58 -23.31
C GLY A 238 -3.02 22.34 -23.04
N PHE A 239 -4.32 22.40 -23.30
CA PHE A 239 -5.17 21.21 -23.24
C PHE A 239 -4.68 20.10 -24.18
N LEU A 240 -4.32 20.45 -25.42
CA LEU A 240 -3.72 19.51 -26.37
C LEU A 240 -2.43 18.91 -25.82
N ALA A 241 -1.53 19.71 -25.24
CA ALA A 241 -0.30 19.22 -24.62
C ALA A 241 -0.58 18.22 -23.48
N GLY A 242 -1.55 18.52 -22.61
CA GLY A 242 -1.96 17.60 -21.55
C GLY A 242 -2.60 16.30 -22.06
N VAL A 243 -3.38 16.34 -23.14
CA VAL A 243 -3.93 15.12 -23.77
C VAL A 243 -2.82 14.31 -24.45
N MET A 244 -1.89 14.98 -25.11
CA MET A 244 -0.79 14.31 -25.80
C MET A 244 0.22 13.68 -24.83
N GLU A 245 0.30 14.16 -23.59
CA GLU A 245 1.13 13.59 -22.51
C GLU A 245 0.94 12.07 -22.33
N PHE A 246 -0.25 11.53 -22.64
CA PHE A 246 -0.54 10.10 -22.59
C PHE A 246 0.27 9.25 -23.60
N ILE A 247 0.96 9.88 -24.56
CA ILE A 247 1.86 9.22 -25.51
C ILE A 247 3.30 9.64 -25.18
N PRO A 248 4.05 8.84 -24.40
CA PRO A 248 5.37 9.24 -23.90
C PRO A 248 6.36 9.57 -25.03
N ASN A 249 7.18 10.60 -24.83
CA ASN A 249 8.20 11.13 -25.76
C ASN A 249 7.66 11.73 -27.08
N ILE A 250 6.57 11.18 -27.63
CA ILE A 250 5.99 11.60 -28.91
C ILE A 250 4.95 12.71 -28.70
N GLY A 251 4.17 12.62 -27.63
CA GLY A 251 3.10 13.55 -27.30
C GLY A 251 3.53 15.01 -27.25
N PRO A 252 4.55 15.37 -26.46
CA PRO A 252 5.06 16.74 -26.40
C PRO A 252 5.51 17.28 -27.77
N ILE A 253 6.08 16.43 -28.63
CA ILE A 253 6.49 16.81 -29.99
C ILE A 253 5.27 17.13 -30.83
N ILE A 254 4.25 16.26 -30.82
CA ILE A 254 3.00 16.48 -31.55
C ILE A 254 2.29 17.76 -31.06
N ALA A 255 2.30 18.01 -29.76
CA ALA A 255 1.69 19.20 -29.16
C ALA A 255 2.43 20.51 -29.49
N ALA A 256 3.76 20.44 -29.67
CA ALA A 256 4.57 21.60 -30.01
C ALA A 256 4.34 22.08 -31.46
N ILE A 257 4.06 21.17 -32.40
CA ILE A 257 3.86 21.50 -33.83
C ILE A 257 2.81 22.60 -34.04
N PRO A 258 1.55 22.46 -33.59
CA PRO A 258 0.55 23.50 -33.78
C PRO A 258 0.86 24.77 -33.00
N ALA A 259 1.49 24.68 -31.82
CA ALA A 259 1.85 25.85 -31.04
C ALA A 259 2.93 26.71 -31.72
N VAL A 260 3.95 26.07 -32.30
CA VAL A 260 4.99 26.74 -33.08
C VAL A 260 4.42 27.31 -34.38
N ALA A 261 3.47 26.61 -35.02
CA ALA A 261 2.78 27.12 -36.20
C ALA A 261 1.99 28.40 -35.86
N VAL A 262 1.16 28.40 -34.82
CA VAL A 262 0.42 29.59 -34.36
C VAL A 262 1.39 30.74 -34.07
N ALA A 263 2.50 30.47 -33.38
CA ALA A 263 3.51 31.48 -33.11
C ALA A 263 4.15 32.07 -34.38
N LEU A 264 4.38 31.25 -35.41
CA LEU A 264 5.00 31.66 -36.66
C LEU A 264 4.05 32.48 -37.56
N PHE A 265 2.76 32.23 -37.49
CA PHE A 265 1.79 32.86 -38.40
C PHE A 265 0.98 33.97 -37.75
N GLU A 266 0.51 33.77 -36.53
CA GLU A 266 -0.30 34.77 -35.81
C GLU A 266 0.56 35.72 -34.98
N GLY A 267 1.78 35.31 -34.60
CA GLY A 267 2.65 36.13 -33.77
C GLY A 267 2.19 36.23 -32.31
N SER A 268 2.79 37.15 -31.55
CA SER A 268 2.39 37.38 -30.16
C SER A 268 1.32 38.45 -30.05
N SER A 269 0.39 38.25 -29.11
CA SER A 269 -0.68 39.21 -28.79
C SER A 269 -0.16 40.52 -28.17
N TRP A 270 1.02 40.51 -27.54
CA TRP A 270 1.57 41.69 -26.87
C TRP A 270 3.10 41.82 -26.89
N LEU A 271 3.86 40.77 -27.22
CA LEU A 271 5.31 40.93 -27.38
C LEU A 271 5.62 41.51 -28.77
N PRO A 272 6.38 42.62 -28.85
CA PRO A 272 6.80 43.21 -30.11
C PRO A 272 8.00 42.44 -30.71
N LEU A 273 7.79 41.16 -31.03
CA LEU A 273 8.76 40.30 -31.71
C LEU A 273 8.26 39.98 -33.11
N SER A 274 9.18 39.80 -34.07
CA SER A 274 8.78 39.23 -35.37
C SER A 274 8.31 37.79 -35.19
N ASN A 275 7.37 37.34 -36.01
CA ASN A 275 6.76 36.03 -35.84
C ASN A 275 7.78 34.88 -35.89
N LEU A 276 8.87 35.02 -36.67
CA LEU A 276 9.97 34.05 -36.69
C LEU A 276 10.64 33.94 -35.31
N TRP A 277 11.04 35.07 -34.70
CA TRP A 277 11.68 35.08 -33.39
C TRP A 277 10.72 34.65 -32.28
N PHE A 278 9.42 34.94 -32.44
CA PHE A 278 8.39 34.46 -31.53
C PHE A 278 8.18 32.94 -31.63
N ALA A 279 8.20 32.36 -32.84
CA ALA A 279 8.14 30.92 -33.04
C ALA A 279 9.36 30.20 -32.44
N VAL A 280 10.55 30.77 -32.59
CA VAL A 280 11.77 30.26 -31.94
C VAL A 280 11.66 30.31 -30.42
N LEU A 281 11.12 31.41 -29.86
CA LEU A 281 10.85 31.52 -28.43
C LEU A 281 9.89 30.43 -27.96
N VAL A 282 8.76 30.23 -28.66
CA VAL A 282 7.76 29.22 -28.30
C VAL A 282 8.33 27.81 -28.40
N LEU A 283 9.09 27.48 -29.45
CA LEU A 283 9.80 26.21 -29.55
C LEU A 283 10.76 26.01 -28.37
N GLY A 284 11.53 27.05 -28.01
CA GLY A 284 12.41 27.04 -26.85
C GLY A 284 11.68 26.82 -25.53
N LEU A 285 10.48 27.39 -25.37
CA LEU A 285 9.63 27.16 -24.19
C LEU A 285 9.10 25.74 -24.11
N TYR A 286 8.66 25.15 -25.23
CA TYR A 286 8.23 23.75 -25.26
C TYR A 286 9.40 22.80 -24.92
N VAL A 287 10.59 23.06 -25.46
CA VAL A 287 11.81 22.33 -25.08
C VAL A 287 12.11 22.49 -23.59
N LEU A 288 12.01 23.71 -23.05
CA LEU A 288 12.23 23.96 -21.61
C LEU A 288 11.20 23.23 -20.75
N ILE A 289 9.93 23.24 -21.14
CA ILE A 289 8.85 22.50 -20.46
C ILE A 289 9.18 21.01 -20.45
N GLN A 290 9.61 20.44 -21.57
CA GLN A 290 10.01 19.02 -21.67
C GLN A 290 11.23 18.71 -20.78
N GLN A 291 12.19 19.63 -20.67
CA GLN A 291 13.33 19.46 -19.76
C GLN A 291 12.90 19.52 -18.28
N VAL A 292 11.97 20.41 -17.93
CA VAL A 292 11.38 20.49 -16.58
C VAL A 292 10.58 19.22 -16.29
N GLU A 293 9.81 18.74 -17.26
CA GLU A 293 9.06 17.51 -17.16
C GLU A 293 9.98 16.32 -16.85
N GLY A 294 10.95 16.04 -17.74
CA GLY A 294 11.83 14.88 -17.62
C GLY A 294 12.72 14.92 -16.37
N ASN A 295 13.23 16.09 -15.99
CA ASN A 295 14.20 16.20 -14.89
C ASN A 295 13.56 16.49 -13.52
N LEU A 296 12.39 17.14 -13.47
CA LEU A 296 11.80 17.64 -12.23
C LEU A 296 10.40 17.08 -11.93
N LEU A 297 9.51 17.00 -12.92
CA LEU A 297 8.13 16.57 -12.70
C LEU A 297 8.04 15.05 -12.66
N LEU A 298 8.58 14.37 -13.67
CA LEU A 298 8.53 12.91 -13.82
C LEU A 298 9.09 12.18 -12.58
N PRO A 299 10.28 12.53 -12.04
CA PRO A 299 10.82 11.85 -10.86
C PRO A 299 10.04 12.15 -9.57
N ARG A 300 9.27 13.24 -9.52
CA ARG A 300 8.46 13.62 -8.35
C ARG A 300 7.07 13.03 -8.37
N VAL A 301 6.47 12.92 -9.56
CA VAL A 301 5.10 12.45 -9.77
C VAL A 301 5.06 10.92 -9.86
N LEU A 302 5.87 10.32 -10.74
CA LEU A 302 5.93 8.86 -10.90
C LEU A 302 6.92 8.21 -9.93
N GLY A 303 7.86 8.97 -9.37
CA GLY A 303 8.77 8.51 -8.32
C GLY A 303 9.72 7.39 -8.75
N ARG A 304 10.31 6.70 -7.77
CA ARG A 304 10.96 5.38 -7.93
C ARG A 304 9.95 4.24 -8.18
N GLY A 305 8.67 4.56 -8.39
CA GLY A 305 7.58 3.57 -8.44
C GLY A 305 7.72 2.59 -9.60
N LEU A 306 8.26 3.05 -10.73
CA LEU A 306 8.48 2.20 -11.89
C LEU A 306 9.91 1.67 -11.99
N ASN A 307 10.96 2.35 -11.48
CA ASN A 307 12.36 1.92 -11.55
C ASN A 307 12.78 1.34 -12.92
N LEU A 308 12.31 1.94 -14.01
CA LEU A 308 12.66 1.53 -15.37
C LEU A 308 13.72 2.47 -15.95
N HIS A 309 14.69 1.91 -16.66
CA HIS A 309 15.63 2.71 -17.43
C HIS A 309 14.89 3.40 -18.60
N PRO A 310 15.12 4.70 -18.89
CA PRO A 310 14.39 5.41 -19.96
C PRO A 310 14.43 4.71 -21.32
N LEU A 311 15.58 4.13 -21.67
CA LEU A 311 15.73 3.33 -22.91
C LEU A 311 14.74 2.16 -22.99
N ILE A 312 14.48 1.47 -21.88
CA ILE A 312 13.54 0.33 -21.86
C ILE A 312 12.12 0.84 -22.10
N VAL A 313 11.75 1.98 -21.52
CA VAL A 313 10.43 2.59 -21.75
C VAL A 313 10.28 3.00 -23.21
N LEU A 314 11.30 3.62 -23.82
CA LEU A 314 11.28 3.98 -25.24
C LEU A 314 11.09 2.77 -26.15
N VAL A 315 11.90 1.71 -25.94
CA VAL A 315 11.79 0.46 -26.70
C VAL A 315 10.40 -0.16 -26.53
N ALA A 316 9.84 -0.12 -25.32
CA ALA A 316 8.52 -0.65 -25.03
C ALA A 316 7.40 0.18 -25.66
N VAL A 317 7.52 1.50 -25.74
CA VAL A 317 6.55 2.36 -26.44
C VAL A 317 6.55 2.06 -27.93
N ILE A 318 7.72 1.93 -28.55
CA ILE A 318 7.85 1.58 -29.97
C ILE A 318 7.29 0.17 -30.23
N GLY A 319 7.68 -0.81 -29.40
CA GLY A 319 7.19 -2.18 -29.50
C GLY A 319 5.68 -2.28 -29.27
N GLY A 320 5.18 -1.62 -28.22
CA GLY A 320 3.76 -1.55 -27.90
C GLY A 320 2.94 -0.87 -29.01
N GLY A 321 3.47 0.20 -29.60
CA GLY A 321 2.89 0.86 -30.77
C GLY A 321 2.70 -0.08 -31.94
N ASN A 322 3.69 -0.92 -32.23
CA ASN A 322 3.57 -1.91 -33.30
C ASN A 322 2.59 -3.06 -32.97
N LEU A 323 2.48 -3.45 -31.69
CA LEU A 323 1.63 -4.57 -31.26
C LEU A 323 0.15 -4.20 -31.10
N ALA A 324 -0.12 -3.03 -30.53
CA ALA A 324 -1.47 -2.63 -30.11
C ALA A 324 -1.78 -1.14 -30.39
N GLY A 325 -0.99 -0.48 -31.25
CA GLY A 325 -1.19 0.92 -31.61
C GLY A 325 -1.06 1.86 -30.42
N ILE A 326 -1.91 2.89 -30.38
CA ILE A 326 -1.92 3.91 -29.32
C ILE A 326 -2.12 3.28 -27.93
N LEU A 327 -2.95 2.23 -27.82
CA LEU A 327 -3.14 1.51 -26.55
C LEU A 327 -1.85 0.84 -26.08
N GLY A 328 -1.08 0.25 -26.99
CA GLY A 328 0.20 -0.35 -26.64
C GLY A 328 1.25 0.69 -26.23
N MET A 329 1.26 1.87 -26.86
CA MET A 329 2.13 2.99 -26.46
C MET A 329 1.77 3.49 -25.05
N LEU A 330 0.47 3.70 -24.78
CA LEU A 330 -0.05 4.18 -23.50
C LEU A 330 0.28 3.23 -22.34
N LEU A 331 0.17 1.93 -22.58
CA LEU A 331 0.32 0.89 -21.55
C LEU A 331 1.73 0.31 -21.48
N ALA A 332 2.67 0.81 -22.28
CA ALA A 332 4.03 0.29 -22.37
C ALA A 332 4.75 0.28 -21.00
N ALA A 333 4.77 1.42 -20.32
CA ALA A 333 5.46 1.57 -19.05
C ALA A 333 4.93 0.63 -17.93
N PRO A 334 3.62 0.59 -17.61
CA PRO A 334 3.10 -0.32 -16.58
C PRO A 334 3.21 -1.79 -16.99
N THR A 335 3.13 -2.11 -18.29
CA THR A 335 3.31 -3.47 -18.79
C THR A 335 4.74 -3.95 -18.57
N VAL A 336 5.75 -3.14 -18.90
CA VAL A 336 7.16 -3.49 -18.64
C VAL A 336 7.43 -3.61 -17.15
N ALA A 337 6.90 -2.71 -16.33
CA ALA A 337 7.04 -2.82 -14.88
C ALA A 337 6.42 -4.11 -14.33
N THR A 338 5.26 -4.51 -14.86
CA THR A 338 4.61 -5.79 -14.55
C THR A 338 5.50 -6.97 -14.96
N VAL A 339 6.03 -6.96 -16.18
CA VAL A 339 6.97 -8.00 -16.68
C VAL A 339 8.22 -8.08 -15.81
N ARG A 340 8.77 -6.93 -15.37
CA ARG A 340 9.92 -6.91 -14.46
C ARG A 340 9.60 -7.58 -13.13
N ILE A 341 8.46 -7.25 -12.51
CA ILE A 341 8.03 -7.86 -11.24
C ILE A 341 7.86 -9.37 -11.39
N LEU A 342 7.24 -9.82 -12.49
CA LEU A 342 7.10 -11.25 -12.79
C LEU A 342 8.48 -11.91 -13.01
N GLY A 343 9.37 -11.26 -13.73
CA GLY A 343 10.73 -11.73 -13.98
C GLY A 343 11.57 -11.83 -12.70
N GLU A 344 11.50 -10.84 -11.82
CA GLU A 344 12.12 -10.87 -10.48
C GLU A 344 11.59 -12.04 -9.65
N TYR A 345 10.27 -12.22 -9.61
CA TYR A 345 9.65 -13.34 -8.90
C TYR A 345 10.13 -14.70 -9.45
N ILE A 346 10.11 -14.87 -10.77
CA ILE A 346 10.57 -16.11 -11.42
C ILE A 346 12.05 -16.33 -11.15
N TYR A 347 12.88 -15.31 -11.26
CA TYR A 347 14.33 -15.41 -11.01
C TYR A 347 14.61 -15.83 -9.56
N CYS A 348 13.97 -15.19 -8.58
CA CYS A 348 14.10 -15.58 -7.17
C CYS A 348 13.67 -17.03 -6.96
N ARG A 349 12.54 -17.45 -7.55
CA ARG A 349 12.08 -18.84 -7.47
C ARG A 349 13.02 -19.84 -8.14
N LEU A 350 13.63 -19.50 -9.27
CA LEU A 350 14.60 -20.37 -9.96
C LEU A 350 15.94 -20.48 -9.23
N THR A 351 16.26 -19.50 -8.39
CA THR A 351 17.51 -19.43 -7.62
C THR A 351 17.32 -19.79 -6.14
N ASP A 352 16.15 -20.33 -5.77
CA ASP A 352 15.75 -20.68 -4.40
C ASP A 352 15.88 -19.52 -3.39
N GLN A 353 15.69 -18.29 -3.86
CA GLN A 353 15.65 -17.08 -3.05
C GLN A 353 14.21 -16.72 -2.66
N GLU A 354 14.03 -16.13 -1.48
CA GLU A 354 12.75 -15.54 -1.03
C GLU A 354 12.32 -14.42 -2.00
N PRO A 355 11.20 -14.55 -2.75
CA PRO A 355 10.78 -13.56 -3.76
C PRO A 355 10.30 -12.24 -3.13
N PHE A 356 9.86 -12.33 -1.88
CA PHE A 356 9.33 -11.24 -1.09
C PHE A 356 10.01 -11.19 0.27
N PRO A 357 11.33 -10.88 0.33
CA PRO A 357 12.04 -10.85 1.60
C PRO A 357 11.31 -9.91 2.55
N GLU A 358 11.10 -10.33 3.81
CA GLU A 358 10.60 -9.44 4.85
C GLU A 358 11.40 -8.15 4.77
N ALA A 359 10.69 -7.03 4.57
CA ALA A 359 11.31 -5.77 4.18
C ALA A 359 12.55 -5.52 5.04
N ALA A 360 13.74 -5.71 4.46
CA ALA A 360 14.98 -5.32 5.11
C ALA A 360 14.79 -3.87 5.54
N ARG A 361 15.11 -3.59 6.82
CA ARG A 361 15.03 -2.27 7.45
C ARG A 361 15.17 -1.23 6.35
N PRO A 362 14.13 -0.45 5.98
CA PRO A 362 14.36 0.62 5.02
C PRO A 362 15.55 1.39 5.60
N PRO A 363 16.65 1.57 4.85
CA PRO A 363 17.75 2.38 5.35
C PRO A 363 17.09 3.64 5.86
N VAL A 364 17.43 4.06 7.09
CA VAL A 364 16.89 5.27 7.71
C VAL A 364 17.25 6.40 6.75
N THR A 365 16.39 6.62 5.76
CA THR A 365 16.62 7.57 4.70
C THR A 365 16.60 8.88 5.45
N ARG A 366 17.70 9.63 5.38
CA ARG A 366 17.76 10.99 5.92
C ARG A 366 16.54 11.72 5.37
N ARG A 367 15.50 11.87 6.21
CA ARG A 367 14.22 12.49 5.84
C ARG A 367 14.52 13.80 5.13
N SER A 368 14.00 14.01 3.91
CA SER A 368 14.27 15.21 3.13
C SER A 368 13.93 16.47 3.94
N LEU A 369 14.72 17.52 3.77
CA LEU A 369 14.50 18.82 4.42
C LEU A 369 13.08 19.35 4.18
N SER A 370 12.54 19.12 2.97
CA SER A 370 11.18 19.54 2.59
C SER A 370 10.07 18.86 3.40
N ARG A 371 10.19 17.56 3.70
CA ARG A 371 9.22 16.86 4.58
C ARG A 371 9.41 17.22 6.05
N ARG A 372 10.63 17.51 6.51
CA ARG A 372 10.87 18.02 7.88
C ARG A 372 10.27 19.40 8.08
N LEU A 373 10.35 20.26 7.06
CA LEU A 373 9.74 21.59 7.06
C LEU A 373 8.21 21.47 7.03
N TRP A 374 7.66 20.62 6.16
CA TRP A 374 6.20 20.45 6.08
C TRP A 374 5.64 19.80 7.34
N ASP A 375 6.33 18.83 7.93
CA ASP A 375 5.97 18.27 9.23
C ASP A 375 6.16 19.29 10.37
N ARG A 376 7.10 20.24 10.27
CA ARG A 376 7.23 21.36 11.24
C ARG A 376 6.09 22.34 11.12
N VAL A 377 5.75 22.78 9.91
CA VAL A 377 4.66 23.75 9.68
C VAL A 377 3.32 23.10 9.97
N ARG A 378 3.09 21.85 9.55
CA ARG A 378 1.88 21.09 9.92
C ARG A 378 1.80 20.86 11.43
N ARG A 379 2.92 20.60 12.11
CA ARG A 379 2.97 20.55 13.58
C ARG A 379 2.72 21.92 14.19
N LEU A 380 3.22 23.03 13.65
CA LEU A 380 2.96 24.37 14.18
C LEU A 380 1.50 24.80 14.00
N VAL A 381 0.89 24.47 12.86
CA VAL A 381 -0.52 24.77 12.55
C VAL A 381 -1.49 23.90 13.37
N LEU A 382 -1.12 22.66 13.69
CA LEU A 382 -1.96 21.77 14.51
C LEU A 382 -1.64 21.83 16.01
N ALA A 383 -0.39 22.09 16.44
CA ALA A 383 0.04 22.05 17.83
C ALA A 383 -0.59 23.16 18.70
N GLY A 384 -1.14 24.21 18.11
CA GLY A 384 -1.92 25.20 18.86
C GLY A 384 -3.32 24.73 19.29
N GLN A 385 -3.74 23.50 18.94
CA GLN A 385 -5.12 23.03 19.18
C GLN A 385 -5.27 21.78 20.06
N TRP A 386 -4.18 21.10 20.44
CA TRP A 386 -4.25 19.83 21.18
C TRP A 386 -3.35 19.88 22.41
N VAL A 387 -3.89 19.50 23.56
CA VAL A 387 -3.14 19.44 24.83
C VAL A 387 -3.02 17.97 25.22
N VAL A 388 -1.80 17.48 25.39
CA VAL A 388 -1.54 16.15 25.98
C VAL A 388 -1.27 16.36 27.46
N ARG A 389 -1.99 15.65 28.33
CA ARG A 389 -1.88 15.76 29.78
C ARG A 389 -2.22 14.44 30.48
N PRO A 390 -1.86 14.26 31.76
CA PRO A 390 -2.42 13.19 32.58
C PRO A 390 -3.95 13.24 32.62
N ALA A 391 -4.57 12.07 32.64
CA ALA A 391 -6.00 11.89 32.78
C ALA A 391 -6.47 12.30 34.18
N ARG A 392 -7.73 12.73 34.28
CA ARG A 392 -8.41 13.10 35.52
C ARG A 392 -9.69 12.29 35.64
N LEU A 393 -10.22 12.15 36.86
CA LEU A 393 -11.50 11.48 37.10
C LEU A 393 -12.65 12.04 36.25
N GLU A 394 -12.65 13.35 36.01
CA GLU A 394 -13.66 14.06 35.19
C GLU A 394 -13.64 13.68 33.70
N ASP A 395 -12.54 13.10 33.18
CA ASP A 395 -12.40 12.74 31.76
C ASP A 395 -13.17 11.45 31.38
N ARG A 396 -13.66 10.70 32.38
CA ARG A 396 -14.30 9.39 32.18
C ARG A 396 -15.43 9.39 31.15
N PRO A 397 -16.40 10.33 31.16
CA PRO A 397 -17.52 10.30 30.22
C PRO A 397 -17.07 10.45 28.75
N ASP A 398 -16.03 11.25 28.48
CA ASP A 398 -15.48 11.38 27.13
C ASP A 398 -14.76 10.10 26.69
N VAL A 399 -14.03 9.45 27.61
CA VAL A 399 -13.34 8.19 27.32
C VAL A 399 -14.34 7.06 27.07
N GLU A 400 -15.42 6.98 27.86
CA GLU A 400 -16.54 6.06 27.62
C GLU A 400 -17.17 6.31 26.25
N ALA A 401 -17.39 7.58 25.87
CA ALA A 401 -17.93 7.93 24.55
C ALA A 401 -17.00 7.55 23.39
N ILE A 402 -15.68 7.61 23.58
CA ILE A 402 -14.69 7.11 22.61
C ILE A 402 -14.77 5.58 22.52
N CYS A 403 -14.75 4.89 23.66
CA CYS A 403 -14.75 3.44 23.73
C CYS A 403 -16.04 2.82 23.19
N ALA A 404 -17.19 3.46 23.39
CA ALA A 404 -18.48 3.02 22.84
C ALA A 404 -18.50 2.93 21.31
N GLN A 405 -17.60 3.65 20.62
CA GLN A 405 -17.49 3.66 19.15
C GLN A 405 -16.40 2.72 18.63
N ILE A 406 -15.76 1.93 19.49
CA ILE A 406 -14.64 1.05 19.16
C ILE A 406 -15.01 -0.37 19.63
N TRP A 407 -14.64 -1.40 18.86
CA TRP A 407 -14.91 -2.81 19.20
C TRP A 407 -16.39 -3.10 19.50
N GLU A 408 -17.30 -2.51 18.72
CA GLU A 408 -18.76 -2.67 18.89
C GLU A 408 -19.28 -2.27 20.29
N GLY A 409 -18.50 -1.47 21.02
CA GLY A 409 -18.82 -1.02 22.38
C GLY A 409 -18.23 -1.90 23.49
N HIS A 410 -17.53 -2.99 23.16
CA HIS A 410 -16.92 -3.91 24.12
C HIS A 410 -15.43 -3.60 24.36
N ASP A 411 -15.12 -2.38 24.78
CA ASP A 411 -13.75 -1.98 25.16
C ASP A 411 -13.55 -2.10 26.68
N TYR A 412 -12.40 -2.60 27.11
CA TYR A 412 -12.09 -2.79 28.54
C TYR A 412 -11.57 -1.53 29.22
N VAL A 413 -11.18 -0.49 28.45
CA VAL A 413 -10.58 0.74 29.00
C VAL A 413 -11.46 1.42 30.07
N PRO A 414 -12.79 1.51 29.92
CA PRO A 414 -13.65 2.05 30.98
C PRO A 414 -13.66 1.21 32.27
N GLU A 415 -13.52 -0.11 32.16
CA GLU A 415 -13.46 -1.02 33.31
C GLU A 415 -12.14 -0.87 34.06
N ALA A 416 -11.04 -0.67 33.32
CA ALA A 416 -9.69 -0.46 33.88
C ALA A 416 -9.44 0.99 34.35
N TRP A 417 -10.37 1.91 34.15
CA TRP A 417 -10.16 3.36 34.31
C TRP A 417 -9.65 3.77 35.69
N GLU A 418 -10.31 3.31 36.75
CA GLU A 418 -9.96 3.66 38.13
C GLU A 418 -8.63 3.04 38.55
N GLU A 419 -8.39 1.78 38.16
CA GLU A 419 -7.12 1.08 38.40
C GLU A 419 -5.96 1.79 37.70
N TRP A 420 -6.15 2.21 36.45
CA TRP A 420 -5.13 2.91 35.66
C TRP A 420 -4.83 4.32 36.15
N LEU A 421 -5.82 5.02 36.71
CA LEU A 421 -5.62 6.32 37.35
C LEU A 421 -4.88 6.19 38.70
N ALA A 422 -5.07 5.08 39.41
CA ALA A 422 -4.45 4.82 40.70
C ALA A 422 -3.01 4.26 40.60
N ASP A 423 -2.58 3.80 39.42
CA ASP A 423 -1.24 3.22 39.21
C ASP A 423 -0.13 4.27 39.48
N PRO A 424 0.69 4.09 40.53
CA PRO A 424 1.73 5.05 40.90
C PRO A 424 3.00 4.94 40.05
N TYR A 425 3.13 3.89 39.23
CA TYR A 425 4.34 3.61 38.45
C TYR A 425 4.22 4.01 36.98
N GLY A 426 3.00 3.98 36.44
CA GLY A 426 2.70 4.39 35.07
C GLY A 426 1.99 5.75 34.97
N GLU A 427 1.56 6.12 33.77
CA GLU A 427 0.72 7.31 33.55
C GLU A 427 -0.39 7.00 32.56
N LEU A 428 -1.63 7.33 32.94
CA LEU A 428 -2.76 7.41 32.02
C LEU A 428 -2.78 8.82 31.40
N SER A 429 -2.60 8.92 30.08
CA SER A 429 -2.51 10.19 29.37
C SER A 429 -3.70 10.37 28.42
N VAL A 430 -4.20 11.60 28.30
CA VAL A 430 -5.27 11.99 27.39
C VAL A 430 -4.84 13.10 26.44
N VAL A 431 -5.51 13.20 25.30
CA VAL A 431 -5.45 14.38 24.41
C VAL A 431 -6.75 15.12 24.50
N GLU A 432 -6.66 16.39 24.84
CA GLU A 432 -7.78 17.30 24.93
C GLU A 432 -7.80 18.27 23.74
N ARG A 433 -9.00 18.58 23.24
CA ARG A 433 -9.28 19.66 22.29
C ARG A 433 -10.48 20.46 22.77
N LYS A 434 -10.28 21.77 23.04
CA LYS A 434 -11.34 22.70 23.47
C LYS A 434 -12.18 22.16 24.66
N GLY A 435 -11.53 21.61 25.69
CA GLY A 435 -12.22 21.10 26.89
C GLY A 435 -12.79 19.68 26.76
N ARG A 436 -12.60 18.99 25.62
CA ARG A 436 -13.08 17.63 25.41
C ARG A 436 -11.95 16.65 25.15
N VAL A 437 -11.98 15.48 25.78
CA VAL A 437 -11.00 14.42 25.51
C VAL A 437 -11.33 13.73 24.18
N VAL A 438 -10.31 13.62 23.31
CA VAL A 438 -10.42 13.05 21.96
C VAL A 438 -9.51 11.85 21.73
N GLY A 439 -8.71 11.50 22.74
CA GLY A 439 -7.91 10.28 22.76
C GLY A 439 -7.34 9.98 24.14
N VAL A 440 -7.04 8.72 24.38
CA VAL A 440 -6.52 8.18 25.64
C VAL A 440 -5.44 7.14 25.35
N GLY A 441 -4.47 6.97 26.24
CA GLY A 441 -3.52 5.87 26.24
C GLY A 441 -2.85 5.72 27.60
N LYS A 442 -2.44 4.50 27.93
CA LYS A 442 -1.79 4.16 29.20
C LYS A 442 -0.35 3.67 28.99
N LEU A 443 0.58 4.21 29.78
CA LEU A 443 1.91 3.65 29.98
C LEU A 443 1.89 2.88 31.31
N THR A 444 2.25 1.61 31.27
CA THR A 444 2.24 0.70 32.43
C THR A 444 3.61 0.08 32.60
N ARG A 445 4.07 -0.05 33.85
CA ARG A 445 5.27 -0.82 34.17
C ARG A 445 4.85 -2.26 34.44
N VAL A 446 5.20 -3.17 33.53
CA VAL A 446 4.82 -4.58 33.63
C VAL A 446 5.84 -5.38 34.45
N ALA A 447 7.11 -5.02 34.38
CA ALA A 447 8.14 -5.59 35.25
C ALA A 447 9.33 -4.64 35.44
N ASP A 448 10.36 -5.07 36.18
CA ASP A 448 11.56 -4.25 36.35
C ASP A 448 12.18 -3.92 34.98
N ARG A 449 12.29 -2.62 34.69
CA ARG A 449 12.77 -2.07 33.40
C ARG A 449 11.99 -2.52 32.17
N GLU A 450 10.79 -3.09 32.32
CA GLU A 450 9.92 -3.49 31.21
C GLU A 450 8.60 -2.71 31.27
N TRP A 451 8.33 -1.97 30.20
CA TRP A 451 7.21 -1.05 30.09
C TRP A 451 6.30 -1.44 28.94
N TRP A 452 5.02 -1.11 29.06
CA TRP A 452 3.99 -1.46 28.10
C TRP A 452 3.14 -0.25 27.74
N LEU A 453 2.89 -0.04 26.44
CA LEU A 453 1.91 0.90 25.94
C LEU A 453 0.59 0.16 25.67
N GLU A 454 -0.46 0.52 26.41
CA GLU A 454 -1.79 -0.07 26.27
C GLU A 454 -2.90 0.98 26.19
N GLY A 455 -4.11 0.51 25.88
CA GLY A 455 -5.31 1.35 25.92
C GLY A 455 -5.33 2.51 24.92
N LEU A 456 -4.45 2.56 23.91
CA LEU A 456 -4.44 3.68 22.98
C LEU A 456 -5.73 3.70 22.15
N ARG A 457 -6.59 4.70 22.39
CA ARG A 457 -7.85 4.95 21.69
C ARG A 457 -7.93 6.39 21.22
N VAL A 458 -8.52 6.57 20.04
CA VAL A 458 -8.75 7.89 19.44
C VAL A 458 -10.15 7.92 18.89
N ASP A 459 -10.87 8.99 19.22
CA ASP A 459 -12.20 9.27 18.70
C ASP A 459 -12.20 9.14 17.15
N PRO A 460 -13.10 8.34 16.56
CA PRO A 460 -13.20 8.15 15.12
C PRO A 460 -13.21 9.45 14.30
N ALA A 461 -13.86 10.51 14.78
CA ALA A 461 -13.93 11.81 14.11
C ALA A 461 -12.57 12.53 14.03
N TYR A 462 -11.62 12.13 14.88
CA TYR A 462 -10.29 12.75 15.02
C TYR A 462 -9.15 11.85 14.49
N ARG A 463 -9.50 10.71 13.87
CA ARG A 463 -8.52 9.83 13.22
C ARG A 463 -7.85 10.55 12.04
N ARG A 464 -6.60 10.18 11.77
CA ARG A 464 -5.73 10.78 10.72
C ARG A 464 -5.34 12.26 10.95
N LEU A 465 -5.75 12.87 12.06
CA LEU A 465 -5.32 14.23 12.46
C LEU A 465 -4.02 14.26 13.28
N GLY A 466 -3.54 13.09 13.73
CA GLY A 466 -2.28 12.98 14.46
C GLY A 466 -2.42 12.79 15.98
N VAL A 467 -3.64 12.65 16.52
CA VAL A 467 -3.90 12.43 17.95
C VAL A 467 -3.14 11.22 18.51
N ALA A 468 -3.28 10.04 17.89
CA ALA A 468 -2.55 8.83 18.28
C ALA A 468 -1.02 9.03 18.24
N ARG A 469 -0.54 9.84 17.29
CA ARG A 469 0.88 10.17 17.15
C ARG A 469 1.37 11.02 18.31
N LEU A 470 0.57 11.97 18.77
CA LEU A 470 0.88 12.81 19.92
C LEU A 470 0.91 11.99 21.23
N LEU A 471 -0.10 11.15 21.46
CA LEU A 471 -0.15 10.27 22.64
C LEU A 471 1.05 9.34 22.71
N GLN A 472 1.28 8.56 21.66
CA GLN A 472 2.37 7.60 21.67
C GLN A 472 3.73 8.29 21.84
N ALA A 473 3.95 9.45 21.20
CA ALA A 473 5.19 10.22 21.38
C ALA A 473 5.36 10.74 22.81
N HIS A 474 4.29 11.18 23.47
CA HIS A 474 4.30 11.59 24.88
C HIS A 474 4.65 10.40 25.79
N GLN A 475 4.00 9.26 25.60
CA GLN A 475 4.25 8.07 26.42
C GLN A 475 5.64 7.48 26.22
N VAL A 476 6.18 7.52 24.99
CA VAL A 476 7.57 7.15 24.72
C VAL A 476 8.54 8.08 25.47
N GLN A 477 8.29 9.39 25.45
CA GLN A 477 9.11 10.34 26.21
C GLN A 477 9.02 10.13 27.73
N LEU A 478 7.84 9.78 28.24
CA LEU A 478 7.69 9.40 29.65
C LEU A 478 8.49 8.14 29.97
N ALA A 479 8.38 7.09 29.16
CA ALA A 479 9.13 5.85 29.31
C ALA A 479 10.65 6.11 29.33
N GLU A 480 11.15 7.00 28.46
CA GLU A 480 12.56 7.37 28.40
C GLU A 480 13.09 8.05 29.68
N ARG A 481 12.24 8.76 30.44
CA ARG A 481 12.63 9.37 31.72
C ARG A 481 12.98 8.33 32.78
N PHE A 482 12.47 7.12 32.66
CA PHE A 482 12.76 6.02 33.60
C PHE A 482 14.08 5.28 33.29
N GLY A 483 14.80 5.68 32.22
CA GLY A 483 16.16 5.24 31.96
C GLY A 483 16.26 3.96 31.13
N ARG A 484 17.14 3.04 31.55
CA ARG A 484 17.43 1.79 30.80
C ARG A 484 16.29 0.79 30.93
N GLY A 485 15.93 0.16 29.82
CA GLY A 485 14.89 -0.88 29.81
C GLY A 485 14.37 -1.17 28.41
N VAL A 486 13.15 -1.68 28.36
CA VAL A 486 12.42 -1.96 27.12
C VAL A 486 11.01 -1.43 27.23
N LEU A 487 10.51 -0.87 26.13
CA LEU A 487 9.13 -0.46 25.94
C LEU A 487 8.48 -1.34 24.87
N ARG A 488 7.32 -1.92 25.18
CA ARG A 488 6.58 -2.79 24.28
C ARG A 488 5.16 -2.30 24.00
N LEU A 489 4.58 -2.79 22.92
CA LEU A 489 3.17 -2.64 22.62
C LEU A 489 2.68 -3.86 21.83
N GLY A 490 1.41 -4.22 22.01
CA GLY A 490 0.74 -5.27 21.25
C GLY A 490 -0.37 -4.70 20.37
N THR A 491 -0.50 -5.19 19.13
CA THR A 491 -1.63 -4.85 18.26
C THR A 491 -1.92 -5.96 17.25
N ALA A 492 -3.17 -6.06 16.78
CA ALA A 492 -3.54 -6.99 15.72
C ALA A 492 -2.70 -6.81 14.44
N SER A 493 -2.43 -7.93 13.75
CA SER A 493 -1.59 -8.01 12.55
C SER A 493 -2.19 -7.31 11.33
N ASN A 494 -3.47 -6.93 11.37
CA ASN A 494 -4.13 -6.15 10.33
C ASN A 494 -4.10 -4.62 10.60
N ASN A 495 -3.63 -4.16 11.77
CA ASN A 495 -3.68 -2.76 12.17
C ASN A 495 -2.51 -1.92 11.60
N ARG A 496 -2.53 -1.69 10.28
CA ARG A 496 -1.49 -0.96 9.55
C ARG A 496 -1.24 0.46 10.08
N ALA A 497 -2.23 1.08 10.72
CA ALA A 497 -2.08 2.42 11.29
C ALA A 497 -1.15 2.43 12.51
N VAL A 498 -1.33 1.48 13.43
CA VAL A 498 -0.45 1.33 14.60
C VAL A 498 0.93 0.87 14.18
N HIS A 499 1.05 -0.03 13.20
CA HIS A 499 2.37 -0.46 12.70
C HIS A 499 3.21 0.69 12.15
N ARG A 500 2.60 1.61 11.41
CA ARG A 500 3.29 2.82 10.92
C ARG A 500 3.69 3.75 12.06
N ASN A 501 2.90 3.84 13.13
CA ASN A 501 3.26 4.63 14.30
C ASN A 501 4.40 3.98 15.10
N ALA A 502 4.33 2.67 15.34
CA ALA A 502 5.37 1.89 15.98
C ALA A 502 6.72 2.03 15.25
N ALA A 503 6.75 1.79 13.94
CA ALA A 503 7.97 1.93 13.14
C ALA A 503 8.52 3.37 13.14
N ARG A 504 7.65 4.39 13.19
CA ARG A 504 8.07 5.80 13.28
C ARG A 504 8.80 6.09 14.59
N ASP A 505 8.30 5.54 15.69
CA ASP A 505 8.83 5.73 17.03
C ASP A 505 9.85 4.65 17.38
N GLY A 506 10.52 4.05 16.39
CA GLY A 506 11.65 3.16 16.60
C GLY A 506 11.33 1.80 17.22
N PHE A 507 10.05 1.40 17.23
CA PHE A 507 9.68 0.04 17.60
C PHE A 507 9.95 -0.92 16.44
N HIS A 508 10.33 -2.14 16.77
CA HIS A 508 10.49 -3.26 15.84
C HIS A 508 9.63 -4.44 16.30
N ARG A 509 9.12 -5.23 15.35
CA ARG A 509 8.32 -6.42 15.68
C ARG A 509 9.25 -7.50 16.23
N VAL A 510 8.90 -8.09 17.36
CA VAL A 510 9.68 -9.14 18.04
C VAL A 510 9.03 -10.51 17.88
N ALA A 511 7.70 -10.57 18.00
CA ALA A 511 6.96 -11.83 17.90
C ALA A 511 5.54 -11.61 17.37
N GLU A 512 4.94 -12.70 16.88
CA GLU A 512 3.52 -12.80 16.58
C GLU A 512 2.92 -13.93 17.40
N PHE A 513 1.81 -13.66 18.06
CA PHE A 513 1.04 -14.63 18.83
C PHE A 513 -0.32 -14.87 18.19
N LEU A 514 -0.79 -16.11 18.24
CA LEU A 514 -2.12 -16.50 17.78
C LEU A 514 -3.02 -16.68 18.99
N ALA A 515 -4.33 -16.70 18.79
CA ALA A 515 -5.30 -16.96 19.85
C ALA A 515 -6.01 -18.28 19.59
N TYR A 516 -5.93 -19.19 20.55
CA TYR A 516 -6.56 -20.51 20.52
C TYR A 516 -7.45 -20.73 21.75
N SER A 517 -8.44 -21.59 21.58
CA SER A 517 -9.40 -21.97 22.59
C SER A 517 -9.66 -23.47 22.53
N ALA A 518 -9.80 -24.11 23.69
CA ALA A 518 -10.18 -25.51 23.76
C ALA A 518 -11.18 -25.73 24.88
N ASP A 519 -12.18 -26.58 24.61
CA ASP A 519 -13.20 -26.91 25.59
C ASP A 519 -12.62 -27.82 26.68
N PRO A 520 -12.99 -27.64 27.95
CA PRO A 520 -12.59 -28.52 29.04
C PRO A 520 -12.99 -29.98 28.77
N LEU A 521 -12.20 -30.93 29.26
CA LEU A 521 -12.47 -32.35 29.11
C LEU A 521 -12.53 -33.06 30.46
N PRO A 522 -13.51 -33.95 30.71
CA PRO A 522 -13.49 -34.79 31.89
C PRO A 522 -12.42 -35.89 31.74
N GLY A 523 -11.76 -36.25 32.83
CA GLY A 523 -10.80 -37.36 32.84
C GLY A 523 -9.72 -37.26 33.91
N PRO A 524 -8.83 -38.27 33.99
CA PRO A 524 -7.62 -38.19 34.80
C PRO A 524 -6.67 -37.16 34.19
N CYS A 525 -6.10 -36.28 35.02
CA CYS A 525 -5.12 -35.30 34.57
C CYS A 525 -3.76 -35.99 34.39
N PRO A 526 -3.16 -36.00 33.19
CA PRO A 526 -1.87 -36.63 32.94
C PRO A 526 -0.70 -35.70 33.29
N LEU A 527 -0.99 -34.49 33.80
CA LEU A 527 0.01 -33.47 34.08
C LEU A 527 0.60 -33.67 35.48
N ARG A 528 1.92 -33.51 35.58
CA ARG A 528 2.64 -33.39 36.84
C ARG A 528 2.81 -31.92 37.19
N LEU A 529 2.52 -31.54 38.44
CA LEU A 529 2.88 -30.22 38.95
C LEU A 529 4.39 -30.20 39.20
N LEU A 530 5.09 -29.22 38.62
CA LEU A 530 6.54 -29.08 38.75
C LEU A 530 6.89 -28.17 39.92
N ALA A 531 7.99 -28.47 40.61
CA ALA A 531 8.50 -27.74 41.75
C ALA A 531 9.81 -27.00 41.39
N VAL A 532 10.30 -26.16 42.30
CA VAL A 532 11.55 -25.40 42.10
C VAL A 532 12.75 -26.33 41.80
N ASP A 533 12.73 -27.55 42.34
CA ASP A 533 13.76 -28.57 42.07
C ASP A 533 13.80 -29.02 40.59
N ASP A 534 12.68 -28.89 39.86
CA ASP A 534 12.61 -29.17 38.42
C ASP A 534 13.19 -28.03 37.54
N LEU A 535 13.58 -26.88 38.12
CA LEU A 535 13.97 -25.67 37.38
C LEU A 535 15.05 -25.92 36.33
N GLN A 536 16.07 -26.73 36.65
CA GLN A 536 17.14 -27.04 35.72
C GLN A 536 16.61 -27.80 34.50
N ALA A 537 15.80 -28.85 34.73
CA ALA A 537 15.23 -29.66 33.66
C ALA A 537 14.25 -28.84 32.79
N VAL A 538 13.43 -27.98 33.41
CA VAL A 538 12.52 -27.09 32.67
C VAL A 538 13.32 -26.08 31.84
N TRP A 539 14.35 -25.45 32.41
CA TRP A 539 15.16 -24.47 31.69
C TRP A 539 15.88 -25.11 30.50
N GLU A 540 16.47 -26.30 30.67
CA GLU A 540 17.14 -27.03 29.59
C GLU A 540 16.18 -27.42 28.45
N LEU A 541 14.91 -27.73 28.77
CA LEU A 541 13.90 -28.05 27.76
C LEU A 541 13.51 -26.82 26.91
N ILE A 542 13.44 -25.64 27.52
CA ILE A 542 12.97 -24.41 26.86
C ILE A 542 14.11 -23.57 26.26
N GLU A 543 15.31 -23.66 26.84
CA GLU A 543 16.47 -22.87 26.43
C GLU A 543 16.91 -23.29 25.02
N GLY A 544 16.73 -22.39 24.07
CA GLY A 544 17.02 -22.66 22.66
C GLY A 544 15.91 -23.38 21.89
N SER A 545 14.75 -23.60 22.50
CA SER A 545 13.61 -24.20 21.80
C SER A 545 13.16 -23.31 20.62
N PRO A 546 12.63 -23.92 19.55
CA PRO A 546 12.07 -23.16 18.43
C PRO A 546 10.85 -22.32 18.85
N ILE A 547 10.17 -22.70 19.94
CA ILE A 547 8.99 -22.00 20.45
C ILE A 547 9.41 -20.73 21.20
N LEU A 548 10.39 -20.80 22.10
CA LEU A 548 10.92 -19.65 22.83
C LEU A 548 11.50 -18.63 21.85
N LYS A 549 12.22 -19.11 20.83
CA LYS A 549 12.75 -18.28 19.75
C LYS A 549 11.65 -17.59 18.93
N ALA A 550 10.58 -18.31 18.59
CA ALA A 550 9.43 -17.74 17.88
C ALA A 550 8.66 -16.70 18.73
N ALA A 551 8.65 -16.88 20.05
CA ALA A 551 8.10 -15.92 21.00
C ALA A 551 8.99 -14.70 21.24
N GLY A 552 10.20 -14.67 20.68
CA GLY A 552 11.21 -13.63 20.94
C GLY A 552 11.65 -13.59 22.41
N GLY A 553 11.60 -14.73 23.10
CA GLY A 553 11.88 -14.82 24.53
C GLY A 553 10.77 -14.28 25.43
N LEU A 554 9.57 -14.04 24.90
CA LEU A 554 8.45 -13.49 25.65
C LEU A 554 7.43 -14.56 26.04
N TYR A 555 6.73 -14.34 27.15
CA TYR A 555 5.53 -15.08 27.52
C TYR A 555 4.45 -14.13 28.03
N GLU A 556 3.20 -14.58 28.01
CA GLU A 556 2.10 -13.84 28.62
C GLU A 556 2.14 -14.09 30.14
N GLU A 557 2.32 -13.03 30.94
CA GLU A 557 2.38 -13.09 32.42
C GLU A 557 1.05 -12.68 33.07
N VAL A 558 0.43 -11.64 32.54
CA VAL A 558 -0.91 -11.18 32.92
C VAL A 558 -1.65 -10.91 31.63
N ALA A 559 -2.97 -11.14 31.62
CA ALA A 559 -3.80 -11.01 30.42
C ALA A 559 -3.44 -9.75 29.61
N TRP A 560 -2.90 -9.97 28.41
CA TRP A 560 -2.43 -8.94 27.45
C TRP A 560 -1.07 -8.27 27.67
N HIS A 561 -0.27 -8.69 28.65
CA HIS A 561 1.10 -8.22 28.86
C HIS A 561 2.11 -9.33 28.54
N TRP A 562 3.04 -9.03 27.63
CA TRP A 562 4.15 -9.92 27.29
C TRP A 562 5.45 -9.41 27.89
N VAL A 563 6.04 -10.24 28.75
CA VAL A 563 7.30 -9.94 29.44
C VAL A 563 8.34 -10.99 29.08
N THR A 564 9.61 -10.66 29.30
CA THR A 564 10.70 -11.58 29.02
C THR A 564 10.66 -12.80 29.96
N LEU A 565 10.71 -14.01 29.42
CA LEU A 565 10.84 -15.22 30.22
C LEU A 565 12.29 -15.37 30.67
N THR A 566 12.57 -15.11 31.95
CA THR A 566 13.90 -15.34 32.55
C THR A 566 13.88 -16.56 33.45
N ARG A 567 15.07 -17.10 33.74
CA ARG A 567 15.22 -18.24 34.64
C ARG A 567 14.69 -17.93 36.04
N GLU A 568 14.87 -16.69 36.51
CA GLU A 568 14.36 -16.22 37.81
C GLU A 568 12.84 -16.15 37.83
N ARG A 569 12.19 -15.65 36.76
CA ARG A 569 10.72 -15.64 36.65
C ARG A 569 10.15 -17.04 36.58
N LEU A 570 10.80 -17.94 35.84
CA LEU A 570 10.42 -19.34 35.80
C LEU A 570 10.49 -19.99 37.19
N ALA A 571 11.55 -19.71 37.96
CA ALA A 571 11.67 -20.18 39.35
C ALA A 571 10.54 -19.63 40.24
N ALA A 572 10.12 -18.38 40.01
CA ALA A 572 8.99 -17.78 40.71
C ALA A 572 7.66 -18.51 40.40
N HIS A 573 7.40 -18.82 39.12
CA HIS A 573 6.23 -19.60 38.71
C HIS A 573 6.24 -21.03 39.27
N LEU A 574 7.40 -21.68 39.32
CA LEU A 574 7.56 -23.00 39.96
C LEU A 574 7.25 -22.93 41.45
N SER A 575 7.74 -21.90 42.14
CA SER A 575 7.45 -21.66 43.56
C SER A 575 5.95 -21.39 43.81
N ALA A 576 5.27 -20.76 42.85
CA ALA A 576 3.84 -20.46 42.91
C ALA A 576 2.93 -21.65 42.53
N GLY A 577 3.50 -22.79 42.09
CA GLY A 577 2.73 -23.95 41.64
C GLY A 577 1.97 -23.70 40.33
N GLU A 578 2.56 -22.91 39.44
CA GLU A 578 1.96 -22.50 38.16
C GLU A 578 2.50 -23.29 36.96
N VAL A 579 3.57 -24.07 37.15
CA VAL A 579 4.20 -24.82 36.05
C VAL A 579 3.79 -26.27 36.07
N TRP A 580 3.27 -26.74 34.94
CA TRP A 580 2.81 -28.12 34.74
C TRP A 580 3.64 -28.79 33.65
N GLY A 581 4.02 -30.04 33.89
CA GLY A 581 4.83 -30.84 32.99
C GLY A 581 4.14 -32.12 32.53
N VAL A 582 4.65 -32.66 31.42
CA VAL A 582 4.33 -34.02 30.95
C VAL A 582 5.64 -34.79 30.83
N ASP A 583 5.70 -35.96 31.48
CA ASP A 583 6.82 -36.88 31.37
C ASP A 583 6.50 -37.96 30.32
N ILE A 584 7.44 -38.24 29.41
CA ILE A 584 7.39 -39.39 28.50
C ILE A 584 8.57 -40.30 28.84
N GLY A 585 8.28 -41.46 29.44
CA GLY A 585 9.31 -42.29 30.06
C GLY A 585 9.85 -41.61 31.32
N GLU A 586 11.18 -41.49 31.43
CA GLU A 586 11.85 -40.84 32.57
C GLU A 586 12.27 -39.38 32.28
N ARG A 587 11.80 -38.79 31.17
CA ARG A 587 12.20 -37.44 30.75
C ARG A 587 10.99 -36.52 30.63
N LEU A 588 11.18 -35.29 31.10
CA LEU A 588 10.25 -34.18 30.90
C LEU A 588 10.16 -33.83 29.40
N ALA A 589 9.00 -34.05 28.81
CA ALA A 589 8.77 -33.91 27.37
C ALA A 589 8.13 -32.58 26.96
N ALA A 590 7.30 -32.01 27.83
CA ALA A 590 6.66 -30.72 27.59
C ALA A 590 6.27 -30.02 28.89
N VAL A 591 6.18 -28.68 28.84
CA VAL A 591 5.87 -27.82 29.98
C VAL A 591 4.91 -26.71 29.61
N ALA A 592 4.07 -26.31 30.56
CA ALA A 592 3.21 -25.15 30.48
C ALA A 592 3.34 -24.27 31.72
N VAL A 593 3.39 -22.96 31.54
CA VAL A 593 3.12 -21.98 32.60
C VAL A 593 1.63 -21.65 32.55
N VAL A 594 0.92 -21.99 33.61
CA VAL A 594 -0.53 -21.83 33.76
C VAL A 594 -0.81 -20.74 34.77
N LEU A 595 -1.28 -19.60 34.28
CA LEU A 595 -1.46 -18.39 35.09
C LEU A 595 -2.72 -18.50 35.94
N GLN A 596 -2.63 -18.10 37.21
CA GLN A 596 -3.78 -18.03 38.09
C GLN A 596 -4.56 -16.74 37.88
N ASP A 597 -5.59 -16.79 37.02
CA ASP A 597 -6.59 -15.74 36.99
C ASP A 597 -7.75 -16.07 37.96
N ARG A 598 -7.84 -15.28 39.03
CA ARG A 598 -8.93 -15.39 40.03
C ARG A 598 -10.20 -14.66 39.60
N ARG A 599 -10.15 -13.82 38.57
CA ARG A 599 -11.26 -12.99 38.10
C ARG A 599 -11.98 -13.58 36.88
N THR A 600 -11.36 -14.49 36.13
CA THR A 600 -11.97 -15.04 34.91
C THR A 600 -12.45 -16.49 35.07
N GLU A 601 -13.51 -16.83 34.33
CA GLU A 601 -14.05 -18.19 34.18
C GLU A 601 -13.16 -19.10 33.33
N ARG A 602 -11.88 -18.75 33.12
CA ARG A 602 -10.98 -19.33 32.11
C ARG A 602 -9.71 -19.88 32.74
N LEU A 603 -9.14 -20.93 32.14
CA LEU A 603 -7.76 -21.35 32.42
C LEU A 603 -6.85 -20.75 31.34
N LEU A 604 -5.76 -20.10 31.73
CA LEU A 604 -4.87 -19.40 30.80
C LEU A 604 -3.49 -20.07 30.77
N GLY A 605 -3.11 -20.60 29.61
CA GLY A 605 -1.75 -21.11 29.36
C GLY A 605 -0.88 -19.99 28.82
N GLY A 606 -0.13 -19.33 29.70
CA GLY A 606 0.70 -18.16 29.38
C GLY A 606 1.97 -18.49 28.59
N TYR A 607 2.46 -19.73 28.73
CA TYR A 607 3.59 -20.27 27.97
C TYR A 607 3.48 -21.78 27.81
N LEU A 608 3.83 -22.32 26.64
CA LEU A 608 3.89 -23.76 26.37
C LEU A 608 5.17 -24.06 25.59
N ASP A 609 5.84 -25.15 25.90
CA ASP A 609 7.06 -25.58 25.20
C ASP A 609 7.30 -27.08 25.34
N GLY A 610 8.11 -27.65 24.45
CA GLY A 610 8.48 -29.05 24.47
C GLY A 610 8.38 -29.75 23.12
N GLU A 611 8.40 -31.07 23.16
CA GLU A 611 8.37 -31.93 21.99
C GLU A 611 6.96 -32.15 21.45
N PRO A 612 6.79 -32.45 20.15
CA PRO A 612 5.46 -32.56 19.53
C PRO A 612 4.49 -33.49 20.26
N ASP A 613 4.94 -34.70 20.63
CA ASP A 613 4.11 -35.70 21.31
C ASP A 613 3.77 -35.27 22.74
N GLY A 614 4.76 -34.70 23.45
CA GLY A 614 4.57 -34.13 24.78
C GLY A 614 3.58 -32.97 24.77
N LEU A 615 3.66 -32.08 23.78
CA LEU A 615 2.77 -30.92 23.64
C LEU A 615 1.31 -31.31 23.40
N ILE A 616 1.06 -32.39 22.65
CA ILE A 616 -0.31 -32.90 22.44
C ILE A 616 -0.90 -33.35 23.77
N VAL A 617 -0.15 -34.15 24.54
CA VAL A 617 -0.58 -34.64 25.86
C VAL A 617 -0.71 -33.47 26.85
N LEU A 618 0.19 -32.49 26.78
CA LEU A 618 0.17 -31.30 27.62
C LEU A 618 -1.11 -30.50 27.39
N VAL A 619 -1.44 -30.17 26.13
CA VAL A 619 -2.65 -29.41 25.80
C VAL A 619 -3.90 -30.19 26.19
N TRP A 620 -3.94 -31.51 25.94
CA TRP A 620 -5.03 -32.36 26.39
C TRP A 620 -5.17 -32.34 27.92
N GLY A 621 -4.06 -32.47 28.64
CA GLY A 621 -4.04 -32.41 30.10
C GLY A 621 -4.44 -31.05 30.66
N LEU A 622 -4.13 -29.95 29.97
CA LEU A 622 -4.57 -28.60 30.35
C LEU A 622 -6.10 -28.45 30.21
N ARG A 623 -6.71 -29.11 29.23
CA ARG A 623 -8.19 -29.15 29.10
C ARG A 623 -8.82 -29.92 30.25
N VAL A 624 -8.17 -31.00 30.70
CA VAL A 624 -8.60 -31.75 31.89
C VAL A 624 -8.42 -30.91 33.16
N LEU A 625 -7.28 -30.23 33.30
CA LEU A 625 -7.03 -29.33 34.42
C LEU A 625 -8.04 -28.18 34.47
N ALA A 626 -8.44 -27.64 33.31
CA ALA A 626 -9.50 -26.64 33.22
C ALA A 626 -10.83 -27.18 33.77
N CYS A 627 -11.21 -28.41 33.37
CA CYS A 627 -12.42 -29.07 33.86
C CYS A 627 -12.38 -29.31 35.37
N GLN A 628 -11.26 -29.82 35.90
CA GLN A 628 -11.08 -30.09 37.33
C GLN A 628 -11.10 -28.82 38.18
N ARG A 629 -10.64 -27.70 37.62
CA ARG A 629 -10.69 -26.37 38.27
C ARG A 629 -12.00 -25.62 38.02
N GLY A 630 -13.01 -26.26 37.42
CA GLY A 630 -14.32 -25.66 37.14
C GLY A 630 -14.25 -24.45 36.20
N ARG A 631 -13.28 -24.43 35.27
CA ARG A 631 -13.14 -23.36 34.27
C ARG A 631 -13.93 -23.75 33.02
N GLU A 632 -14.59 -22.77 32.40
CA GLU A 632 -15.42 -22.99 31.22
C GLU A 632 -14.62 -23.21 29.95
N VAL A 633 -13.39 -22.68 29.88
CA VAL A 633 -12.57 -22.73 28.67
C VAL A 633 -11.07 -22.62 28.96
N LEU A 634 -10.26 -23.34 28.17
CA LEU A 634 -8.81 -23.16 28.10
C LEU A 634 -8.48 -22.12 27.02
N ARG A 635 -7.77 -21.06 27.38
CA ARG A 635 -7.24 -20.05 26.45
C ARG A 635 -5.73 -20.19 26.32
N LEU A 636 -5.25 -20.25 25.09
CA LEU A 636 -3.84 -20.33 24.75
C LEU A 636 -3.49 -19.19 23.79
N ARG A 637 -2.33 -18.56 24.02
CA ARG A 637 -1.78 -17.58 23.08
C ARG A 637 -0.38 -17.99 22.60
N PRO A 638 -0.28 -19.06 21.77
CA PRO A 638 1.01 -19.55 21.31
C PRO A 638 1.66 -18.56 20.33
N PRO A 639 3.00 -18.48 20.27
CA PRO A 639 3.69 -17.77 19.18
C PRO A 639 3.44 -18.45 17.83
N THR A 640 3.71 -17.75 16.72
CA THR A 640 3.65 -18.33 15.37
C THR A 640 4.77 -19.36 15.17
N CYS A 641 4.54 -20.58 15.64
CA CYS A 641 5.41 -21.74 15.47
C CYS A 641 4.61 -22.93 14.93
N PRO A 642 4.93 -23.46 13.72
CA PRO A 642 4.17 -24.55 13.11
C PRO A 642 4.09 -25.83 13.95
N LEU A 643 5.13 -26.10 14.75
CA LEU A 643 5.19 -27.26 15.64
C LEU A 643 4.11 -27.16 16.73
N LEU A 644 4.10 -26.05 17.48
CA LEU A 644 3.15 -25.82 18.55
C LEU A 644 1.70 -25.73 18.05
N GLN A 645 1.47 -25.08 16.90
CA GLN A 645 0.14 -24.95 16.30
C GLN A 645 -0.46 -26.33 15.98
N ARG A 646 0.30 -27.21 15.32
CA ARG A 646 -0.16 -28.56 14.99
C ARG A 646 -0.49 -29.37 16.24
N SER A 647 0.35 -29.30 17.28
CA SER A 647 0.09 -30.00 18.54
C SER A 647 -1.18 -29.49 19.24
N ILE A 648 -1.42 -28.17 19.26
CA ILE A 648 -2.65 -27.59 19.82
C ILE A 648 -3.88 -28.05 19.05
N GLU A 649 -3.84 -28.01 17.71
CA GLU A 649 -4.95 -28.42 16.85
C GLU A 649 -5.26 -29.91 16.98
N GLN A 650 -4.24 -30.76 17.03
CA GLN A 650 -4.39 -32.21 17.26
C GLN A 650 -4.98 -32.52 18.65
N ALA A 651 -4.66 -31.70 19.65
CA ALA A 651 -5.24 -31.79 20.98
C ALA A 651 -6.66 -31.19 21.10
N GLY A 652 -7.27 -30.77 19.98
CA GLY A 652 -8.63 -30.23 19.90
C GLY A 652 -8.75 -28.74 20.18
N GLY A 653 -7.65 -27.98 20.11
CA GLY A 653 -7.66 -26.53 20.16
C GLY A 653 -8.12 -25.92 18.83
N THR A 654 -8.93 -24.87 18.92
CA THR A 654 -9.46 -24.13 17.77
C THR A 654 -8.97 -22.69 17.79
N ARG A 655 -8.64 -22.15 16.62
CA ARG A 655 -8.22 -20.76 16.48
C ARG A 655 -9.43 -19.84 16.58
N ILE A 656 -9.34 -18.79 17.41
CA ILE A 656 -10.48 -17.89 17.69
C ILE A 656 -10.37 -16.52 17.04
N TRP A 657 -9.17 -16.11 16.61
CA TRP A 657 -8.97 -14.85 15.87
C TRP A 657 -8.41 -15.14 14.49
N GLU A 658 -8.98 -14.51 13.47
CA GLU A 658 -8.47 -14.56 12.10
C GLU A 658 -7.07 -13.94 12.01
N HIS A 659 -6.80 -12.91 12.81
CA HIS A 659 -5.54 -12.16 12.81
C HIS A 659 -4.67 -12.52 14.01
N GLY A 660 -3.35 -12.51 13.82
CA GLY A 660 -2.38 -12.63 14.90
C GLY A 660 -2.24 -11.33 15.69
N LEU A 661 -1.60 -11.42 16.85
CA LEU A 661 -1.21 -10.31 17.70
C LEU A 661 0.30 -10.07 17.53
N TRP A 662 0.67 -8.92 16.98
CA TRP A 662 2.07 -8.53 16.84
C TRP A 662 2.54 -7.81 18.08
N ILE A 663 3.64 -8.28 18.66
CA ILE A 663 4.34 -7.58 19.73
C ILE A 663 5.51 -6.82 19.13
N PHE A 664 5.55 -5.53 19.48
CA PHE A 664 6.59 -4.59 19.09
C PHE A 664 7.41 -4.19 20.31
N GLU A 665 8.70 -3.98 20.12
CA GLU A 665 9.64 -3.61 21.17
C GLU A 665 10.51 -2.42 20.74
N ARG A 666 10.88 -1.58 21.71
CA ARG A 666 11.87 -0.51 21.60
C ARG A 666 12.78 -0.53 22.83
N PRO A 667 14.10 -0.64 22.68
CA PRO A 667 15.02 -0.46 23.81
C PRO A 667 15.02 1.00 24.28
N LEU A 668 15.02 1.19 25.59
CA LEU A 668 15.16 2.48 26.27
C LEU A 668 16.62 2.65 26.73
N GLY A 669 17.21 3.82 26.45
CA GLY A 669 18.54 4.19 26.99
C GLY A 669 19.75 4.04 26.06
N SER A 670 19.61 4.02 24.73
CA SER A 670 20.74 4.11 23.78
C SER A 670 21.17 5.57 23.49
N GLY A 671 21.39 6.34 24.56
CA GLY A 671 21.97 7.68 24.50
C GLY A 671 23.44 7.67 24.91
N GLU A 672 24.31 7.05 24.11
CA GLU A 672 25.74 7.42 24.15
C GLU A 672 25.89 8.73 23.38
N GLY A 673 26.37 9.76 24.09
CA GLY A 673 26.50 11.11 23.60
C GLY A 673 27.51 11.21 22.46
N SER A 674 27.11 11.83 21.35
CA SER A 674 28.01 12.39 20.35
C SER A 674 28.66 13.69 20.83
N ASN A 675 29.14 13.70 22.07
CA ASN A 675 29.81 14.85 22.66
C ASN A 675 31.20 14.42 23.15
N ASP A 676 32.05 14.03 22.21
CA ASP A 676 33.48 14.02 22.42
C ASP A 676 34.10 15.15 21.58
N ARG A 677 34.15 16.32 22.21
CA ARG A 677 35.09 17.39 21.90
C ARG A 677 35.96 17.54 23.14
N SER A 678 37.08 16.82 23.21
CA SER A 678 38.33 17.29 23.84
C SER A 678 39.44 16.24 23.76
N ASN A 679 40.62 16.67 23.26
CA ASN A 679 41.93 15.97 23.19
C ASN A 679 41.96 14.82 22.18
N GLU A 680 42.59 14.92 21.00
CA GLU A 680 43.95 15.39 20.65
C GLU A 680 44.04 15.85 19.18
#